data_AF-L8A3T5-F1
#
_entry.id   AF-L8A3T5-F1
#
_cell.length_a   1.000
_cell.length_b   1.000
_cell.length_c   1.000
_cell.angle_alpha   90.00
_cell.angle_beta   90.00
_cell.angle_gamma   90.00
#
_symmetry.space_group_name_H-M   'P 1'
#
loop_
_entity.id
_entity.type
_entity.pdbx_description
1 polymer ?
#
loop_
_entity_poly.entity_id
_entity_poly.type
_entity_poly.pdbx_seq_one_letter_code
_entity_poly.pdbx_strand_id
1 'polypeptide(L)'
;MLLAENEQFLQNRYPSIWQLWKQIEHESVWKQYEIVPSHAGPPTIQVHVDGRPLYLHSKYNPEQEAERLVEQLKDQVEQCDHLFFYGIGLGYHVEKLLSMFPDKSFTIYEPNPWIFFRFLSYKRVTEWPLHRLRYLYVETGEESRRQFFAEFANALETNVGLVALPSYERIFVDQYRQFVRQFRDILQSKRINLATEFAFGKRWTLNSLMNLPTTWRSPSIFSRKEHFRSKPVLLVAAGPSLQEEYDNLRYIKEKGLAYIFAVGSANRALVANGILPDAVCTYDPQAHNFAVFWDMIDKGIDANVPMIYGTSVGYETIQQYKGPKFYAVTSQDTVTPYYLDSLDHSEVIDDAFSIAIITLQILAKLEANPVILVGQNFAFRDNYYYAKEIKRGEKQTAEVLEHERRGLMQVKDVYGRLVTTNESLNQMRLLMEHYIQKYAQIEVINTTKGGADISGAPFLPLEAVIQNRLTKKVVNENWHAGQERNPTQGMEDKIGNMKRAMTDFIKRYHELEAMFHELERAAIRKKEDKLLKLFARFDEQFRRFTQNDFFDVYVRPVVRVYTEMLQKEAHNIRKEQDPVVKAGKVVRAFRSYLHLCQQVYNEMAPLVQTYLHPALKQKDDGWKRRECTSSEFQYIGQWRKKEIKIEKQSSGEADVISAYYETNEPNATIKFTFKGTALRVIGARHVECSDQLQVIMRGYKRNFSAQDRKIGDLFSPQFEQILFQISGLSPRIYDVEIKLADDRIFIFQRIEVKD
;
A
#
# COMPACT_ATOMS: atom_id res chain seq x y z
N MET A 1 31.03 8.68 37.55
CA MET A 1 30.30 7.41 37.68
C MET A 1 28.83 7.70 37.44
N LEU A 2 28.10 6.75 36.84
CA LEU A 2 26.66 6.89 36.66
C LEU A 2 25.93 6.70 38.00
N LEU A 3 24.70 7.17 38.10
CA LEU A 3 23.85 6.83 39.26
C LEU A 3 23.47 5.35 39.18
N ALA A 4 23.52 4.63 40.31
CA ALA A 4 23.34 3.18 40.35
C ALA A 4 21.99 2.72 39.75
N GLU A 5 20.94 3.50 39.98
CA GLU A 5 19.60 3.24 39.44
C GLU A 5 19.56 3.37 37.92
N ASN A 6 20.34 4.29 37.35
CA ASN A 6 20.46 4.46 35.90
C ASN A 6 21.26 3.32 35.27
N GLU A 7 22.29 2.82 35.95
CA GLU A 7 23.05 1.64 35.49
C GLU A 7 22.12 0.43 35.37
N GLN A 8 21.34 0.16 36.42
CA GLN A 8 20.37 -0.94 36.42
C GLN A 8 19.29 -0.76 35.33
N PHE A 9 18.81 0.47 35.13
CA PHE A 9 17.88 0.79 34.05
C PHE A 9 18.45 0.45 32.66
N LEU A 10 19.68 0.84 32.37
CA LEU A 10 20.33 0.54 31.10
C LEU A 10 20.57 -0.97 30.92
N GLN A 11 21.06 -1.66 31.95
CA GLN A 11 21.30 -3.11 31.90
C GLN A 11 20.02 -3.89 31.57
N ASN A 12 18.89 -3.50 32.16
CA ASN A 12 17.63 -4.22 32.01
C ASN A 12 16.87 -3.87 30.73
N ARG A 13 16.88 -2.60 30.32
CA ARG A 13 15.99 -2.10 29.24
C ARG A 13 16.73 -1.66 27.97
N TYR A 14 18.01 -1.28 28.07
CA TYR A 14 18.83 -0.83 26.94
C TYR A 14 20.24 -1.43 26.96
N PRO A 15 20.39 -2.77 26.82
CA PRO A 15 21.70 -3.44 26.95
C PRO A 15 22.75 -2.93 25.97
N SER A 16 22.35 -2.52 24.76
CA SER A 16 23.27 -1.94 23.76
C SER A 16 23.88 -0.62 24.22
N ILE A 17 23.09 0.26 24.85
CA ILE A 17 23.56 1.54 25.41
C ILE A 17 24.45 1.28 26.63
N TRP A 18 24.13 0.27 27.45
CA TRP A 18 25.00 -0.14 28.54
C TRP A 18 26.38 -0.62 28.04
N GLN A 19 26.41 -1.44 26.99
CA GLN A 19 27.66 -1.88 26.38
C GLN A 19 28.45 -0.72 25.79
N LEU A 20 27.78 0.24 25.15
CA LEU A 20 28.40 1.48 24.68
C LEU A 20 29.10 2.22 25.84
N TRP A 21 28.43 2.38 27.00
CA TRP A 21 29.06 3.00 28.17
C TRP A 21 30.34 2.28 28.58
N LYS A 22 30.30 0.94 28.66
CA LYS A 22 31.45 0.11 29.05
C LYS A 22 32.62 0.18 28.08
N GLN A 23 32.36 0.48 26.82
CA GLN A 23 33.41 0.68 25.83
C GLN A 23 34.09 2.05 26.00
N ILE A 24 33.31 3.09 26.35
CA ILE A 24 33.79 4.47 26.28
C ILE A 24 34.12 5.09 27.64
N GLU A 25 33.72 4.49 28.78
CA GLU A 25 33.86 5.11 30.12
C GLU A 25 35.30 5.47 30.53
N HIS A 26 36.30 4.88 29.88
CA HIS A 26 37.72 5.10 30.13
C HIS A 26 38.37 6.14 29.22
N GLU A 27 37.70 6.64 28.18
CA GLU A 27 38.34 7.56 27.24
C GLU A 27 38.51 8.97 27.84
N SER A 28 39.61 9.64 27.46
CA SER A 28 39.92 10.99 27.95
C SER A 28 38.97 12.06 27.42
N VAL A 29 38.31 11.80 26.28
CA VAL A 29 37.33 12.70 25.62
C VAL A 29 36.18 13.04 26.56
N TRP A 30 35.80 12.11 27.44
CA TRP A 30 34.82 12.32 28.50
C TRP A 30 35.07 13.57 29.35
N LYS A 31 36.35 13.96 29.56
CA LYS A 31 36.74 15.16 30.32
C LYS A 31 36.42 16.47 29.61
N GLN A 32 36.12 16.44 28.30
CA GLN A 32 35.74 17.65 27.56
C GLN A 32 34.30 18.10 27.86
N TYR A 33 33.51 17.22 28.48
CA TYR A 33 32.12 17.46 28.88
C TYR A 33 32.08 17.50 30.40
N GLU A 34 31.88 18.67 30.99
CA GLU A 34 31.93 18.85 32.45
C GLU A 34 30.62 19.44 32.97
N ILE A 35 30.14 18.91 34.09
CA ILE A 35 28.99 19.49 34.80
C ILE A 35 29.52 20.60 35.70
N VAL A 36 29.08 21.83 35.44
CA VAL A 36 29.51 23.02 36.18
C VAL A 36 28.29 23.76 36.73
N PRO A 37 28.37 24.38 37.92
CA PRO A 37 27.24 25.11 38.49
C PRO A 37 26.86 26.32 37.65
N SER A 38 25.57 26.62 37.54
CA SER A 38 25.09 27.92 37.07
C SER A 38 25.07 28.95 38.21
N HIS A 39 24.90 30.23 37.89
CA HIS A 39 24.74 31.28 38.90
C HIS A 39 23.50 31.10 39.78
N ALA A 40 22.46 30.43 39.28
CA ALA A 40 21.23 30.16 40.03
C ALA A 40 21.28 28.88 40.88
N GLY A 41 22.34 28.07 40.76
CA GLY A 41 22.49 26.79 41.46
C GLY A 41 22.41 25.56 40.55
N PRO A 42 21.28 25.30 39.84
CA PRO A 42 21.17 24.16 38.93
C PRO A 42 22.30 24.15 37.89
N PRO A 43 23.02 23.05 37.67
CA PRO A 43 24.21 23.05 36.82
C PRO A 43 23.90 23.11 35.31
N THR A 44 24.94 23.33 34.53
CA THR A 44 24.95 23.19 33.07
C THR A 44 26.08 22.24 32.66
N ILE A 45 26.08 21.77 31.41
CA ILE A 45 27.21 21.06 30.84
C ILE A 45 28.06 22.06 30.06
N GLN A 46 29.33 22.18 30.42
CA GLN A 46 30.35 22.86 29.65
C GLN A 46 30.98 21.88 28.65
N VAL A 47 31.10 22.32 27.40
CA VAL A 47 31.78 21.60 26.32
C VAL A 47 32.87 22.48 25.72
N HIS A 48 33.97 21.88 25.30
CA HIS A 48 35.07 22.61 24.65
C HIS A 48 35.01 22.41 23.14
N VAL A 49 34.69 23.47 22.40
CA VAL A 49 34.66 23.48 20.93
C VAL A 49 35.65 24.51 20.45
N ASP A 50 36.58 24.11 19.58
CA ASP A 50 37.68 24.95 19.06
C ASP A 50 38.47 25.67 20.18
N GLY A 51 38.68 24.97 21.29
CA GLY A 51 39.39 25.50 22.47
C GLY A 51 38.60 26.51 23.31
N ARG A 52 37.33 26.78 22.99
CA ARG A 52 36.46 27.69 23.75
C ARG A 52 35.42 26.94 24.58
N PRO A 53 35.18 27.35 25.83
CA PRO A 53 34.13 26.77 26.66
C PRO A 53 32.76 27.29 26.20
N LEU A 54 31.88 26.38 25.82
CA LEU A 54 30.47 26.63 25.50
C LEU A 54 29.58 25.87 26.48
N TYR A 55 28.34 26.31 26.66
CA TYR A 55 27.43 25.73 27.65
C TYR A 55 26.15 25.21 26.97
N LEU A 56 25.74 24.00 27.35
CA LEU A 56 24.52 23.37 26.82
C LEU A 56 23.24 23.93 27.42
N HIS A 57 23.30 24.45 28.64
CA HIS A 57 22.23 25.24 29.25
C HIS A 57 22.76 26.59 29.71
N SER A 58 21.85 27.52 29.97
CA SER A 58 22.15 28.85 30.49
C SER A 58 23.08 28.80 31.71
N LYS A 59 24.23 29.46 31.62
CA LYS A 59 25.16 29.66 32.75
C LYS A 59 24.55 30.50 33.87
N TYR A 60 23.51 31.27 33.58
CA TYR A 60 22.81 32.09 34.57
C TYR A 60 21.72 31.29 35.28
N ASN A 61 20.79 30.70 34.53
CA ASN A 61 19.67 29.93 35.07
C ASN A 61 19.12 28.95 34.00
N PRO A 62 19.48 27.65 34.06
CA PRO A 62 18.98 26.60 33.16
C PRO A 62 17.46 26.38 33.21
N GLU A 63 16.85 26.52 34.39
CA GLU A 63 15.41 26.30 34.56
C GLU A 63 14.61 27.41 33.87
N GLN A 64 15.05 28.66 34.01
CA GLN A 64 14.42 29.79 33.31
C GLN A 64 14.60 29.69 31.78
N GLU A 65 15.71 29.16 31.29
CA GLU A 65 15.89 28.85 29.87
C GLU A 65 14.87 27.81 29.39
N ALA A 66 14.71 26.73 30.15
CA ALA A 66 13.70 25.72 29.86
C ALA A 66 12.29 26.32 29.83
N GLU A 67 11.92 27.17 30.80
CA GLU A 67 10.62 27.84 30.83
C GLU A 67 10.35 28.67 29.58
N ARG A 68 11.32 29.49 29.16
CA ARG A 68 11.20 30.30 27.93
C ARG A 68 11.05 29.43 26.69
N LEU A 69 11.82 28.34 26.59
CA LEU A 69 11.73 27.41 25.46
C LEU A 69 10.36 26.74 25.41
N VAL A 70 9.84 26.30 26.55
CA VAL A 70 8.52 25.67 26.62
C VAL A 70 7.40 26.65 26.26
N GLU A 71 7.49 27.90 26.72
CA GLU A 71 6.52 28.93 26.37
C GLU A 71 6.50 29.21 24.86
N GLN A 72 7.67 29.26 24.21
CA GLN A 72 7.77 29.42 22.76
C GLN A 72 7.19 28.25 21.97
N LEU A 73 7.32 27.02 22.47
CA LEU A 73 6.90 25.80 21.76
C LEU A 73 5.49 25.33 22.14
N LYS A 74 4.81 26.01 23.07
CA LYS A 74 3.56 25.56 23.69
C LYS A 74 2.49 25.20 22.65
N ASP A 75 2.19 26.12 21.74
CA ASP A 75 1.14 25.94 20.73
C ASP A 75 1.45 24.79 19.76
N GLN A 76 2.73 24.65 19.38
CA GLN A 76 3.19 23.55 18.53
C GLN A 76 3.06 22.20 19.24
N VAL A 77 3.50 22.14 20.50
CA VAL A 77 3.47 20.93 21.33
C VAL A 77 2.02 20.49 21.60
N GLU A 78 1.11 21.43 21.85
CA GLU A 78 -0.31 21.15 22.07
C GLU A 78 -0.92 20.36 20.91
N GLN A 79 -0.54 20.69 19.67
CA GLN A 79 -1.05 20.06 18.44
C GLN A 79 -0.42 18.70 18.10
N CYS A 80 0.58 18.25 18.85
CA CYS A 80 1.30 17.00 18.59
C CYS A 80 0.93 15.91 19.61
N ASP A 81 0.89 14.64 19.17
CA ASP A 81 0.63 13.49 20.05
C ASP A 81 1.93 12.91 20.65
N HIS A 82 3.04 13.14 19.96
CA HIS A 82 4.36 12.62 20.30
C HIS A 82 5.42 13.71 20.22
N LEU A 83 6.30 13.77 21.22
CA LEU A 83 7.42 14.71 21.29
C LEU A 83 8.73 14.02 20.97
N PHE A 84 9.46 14.53 19.99
CA PHE A 84 10.78 14.05 19.62
C PHE A 84 11.82 15.05 20.11
N PHE A 85 12.56 14.69 21.15
CA PHE A 85 13.59 15.54 21.73
C PHE A 85 14.92 15.33 21.02
N TYR A 86 15.51 16.39 20.46
CA TYR A 86 16.87 16.39 19.91
C TYR A 86 17.81 17.15 20.86
N GLY A 87 18.71 16.39 21.50
CA GLY A 87 19.65 16.89 22.50
C GLY A 87 19.02 17.01 23.88
N ILE A 88 19.35 16.11 24.79
CA ILE A 88 18.78 16.08 26.15
C ILE A 88 19.47 17.09 27.08
N GLY A 89 20.78 17.30 26.90
CA GLY A 89 21.60 18.08 27.81
C GLY A 89 21.52 17.53 29.25
N LEU A 90 20.81 18.22 30.15
CA LEU A 90 20.55 17.83 31.55
C LEU A 90 19.05 17.65 31.82
N GLY A 91 18.22 17.67 30.78
CA GLY A 91 16.80 17.30 30.86
C GLY A 91 15.83 18.40 31.31
N TYR A 92 16.28 19.63 31.61
CA TYR A 92 15.40 20.70 32.12
C TYR A 92 14.15 20.96 31.25
N HIS A 93 14.36 21.13 29.95
CA HIS A 93 13.26 21.36 29.00
C HIS A 93 12.36 20.13 28.84
N VAL A 94 12.93 18.92 28.92
CA VAL A 94 12.19 17.67 28.85
C VAL A 94 11.27 17.52 30.06
N GLU A 95 11.80 17.69 31.28
CA GLU A 95 11.03 17.62 32.52
C GLU A 95 9.87 18.64 32.52
N LYS A 96 10.15 19.87 32.10
CA LYS A 96 9.13 20.93 32.02
C LYS A 96 8.02 20.56 31.01
N LEU A 97 8.36 20.08 29.81
CA LEU A 97 7.36 19.66 28.83
C LEU A 97 6.58 18.43 29.27
N LEU A 98 7.23 17.43 29.86
CA LEU A 98 6.57 16.21 30.30
C LEU A 98 5.62 16.43 31.48
N SER A 99 5.90 17.43 32.32
CA SER A 99 5.01 17.85 33.41
C SER A 99 3.83 18.68 32.93
N MET A 100 4.04 19.60 31.97
CA MET A 100 2.96 20.41 31.38
C MET A 100 2.04 19.58 30.47
N PHE A 101 2.58 18.58 29.80
CA PHE A 101 1.86 17.71 28.88
C PHE A 101 1.94 16.25 29.33
N PRO A 102 1.21 15.87 30.40
CA PRO A 102 1.30 14.54 31.02
C PRO A 102 0.75 13.41 30.15
N ASP A 103 0.07 13.73 29.06
CA ASP A 103 -0.64 12.78 28.20
C ASP A 103 0.09 12.47 26.88
N LYS A 104 1.17 13.19 26.57
CA LYS A 104 1.99 13.02 25.36
C LYS A 104 3.04 11.93 25.54
N SER A 105 3.24 11.12 24.51
CA SER A 105 4.36 10.17 24.46
C SER A 105 5.62 10.88 23.95
N PHE A 106 6.81 10.30 24.18
CA PHE A 106 8.04 10.97 23.78
C PHE A 106 9.16 10.01 23.37
N THR A 107 10.09 10.55 22.58
CA THR A 107 11.34 9.93 22.14
C THR A 107 12.48 10.85 22.50
N ILE A 108 13.57 10.27 22.99
CA ILE A 108 14.82 10.99 23.25
C ILE A 108 15.82 10.62 22.16
N TYR A 109 16.41 11.62 21.53
CA TYR A 109 17.53 11.49 20.63
C TYR A 109 18.69 12.33 21.14
N GLU A 110 19.76 11.69 21.57
CA GLU A 110 20.98 12.35 21.99
C GLU A 110 22.09 12.13 20.95
N PRO A 111 22.50 13.18 20.20
CA PRO A 111 23.50 13.04 19.14
C PRO A 111 24.92 12.82 19.67
N ASN A 112 25.14 12.96 20.98
CA ASN A 112 26.47 12.82 21.59
C ASN A 112 26.44 11.89 22.81
N PRO A 113 27.09 10.71 22.73
CA PRO A 113 27.02 9.71 23.80
C PRO A 113 27.64 10.23 25.10
N TRP A 114 28.63 11.11 25.04
CA TRP A 114 29.23 11.71 26.23
C TRP A 114 28.26 12.63 26.97
N ILE A 115 27.46 13.41 26.24
CA ILE A 115 26.44 14.24 26.90
C ILE A 115 25.37 13.35 27.53
N PHE A 116 24.96 12.27 26.84
CA PHE A 116 24.00 11.31 27.37
C PHE A 116 24.44 10.70 28.72
N PHE A 117 25.67 10.23 28.81
CA PHE A 117 26.14 9.63 30.06
C PHE A 117 26.39 10.69 31.14
N ARG A 118 26.71 11.95 30.78
CA ARG A 118 26.78 13.04 31.76
C ARG A 118 25.42 13.32 32.39
N PHE A 119 24.38 13.35 31.57
CA PHE A 119 23.00 13.40 32.05
C PHE A 119 22.72 12.26 33.05
N LEU A 120 23.05 11.01 32.72
CA LEU A 120 22.82 9.87 33.60
C LEU A 120 23.70 9.84 34.87
N SER A 121 24.78 10.63 34.92
CA SER A 121 25.57 10.81 36.15
C SER A 121 24.96 11.83 37.12
N TYR A 122 24.00 12.64 36.65
CA TYR A 122 23.43 13.74 37.42
C TYR A 122 21.92 13.60 37.67
N LYS A 123 21.17 13.13 36.67
CA LYS A 123 19.71 12.99 36.72
C LYS A 123 19.29 11.53 36.81
N ARG A 124 18.36 11.22 37.70
CA ARG A 124 17.73 9.90 37.80
C ARG A 124 16.65 9.76 36.74
N VAL A 125 16.94 9.07 35.64
CA VAL A 125 15.98 8.89 34.54
C VAL A 125 14.81 7.98 34.96
N THR A 126 14.99 7.18 36.02
CA THR A 126 13.94 6.33 36.61
C THR A 126 12.81 7.13 37.26
N GLU A 127 13.03 8.41 37.55
CA GLU A 127 11.98 9.33 38.05
C GLU A 127 11.09 9.87 36.92
N TRP A 128 11.48 9.66 35.66
CA TRP A 128 10.70 10.08 34.50
C TRP A 128 9.55 9.11 34.21
N PRO A 129 8.51 9.54 33.47
CA PRO A 129 7.38 8.69 33.10
C PRO A 129 7.76 7.71 31.97
N LEU A 130 8.62 6.73 32.28
CA LEU A 130 9.23 5.78 31.33
C LEU A 130 8.26 4.85 30.60
N HIS A 131 6.99 4.79 31.03
CA HIS A 131 5.92 4.11 30.29
C HIS A 131 5.47 4.91 29.06
N ARG A 132 5.78 6.21 28.99
CA ARG A 132 5.52 7.11 27.85
C ARG A 132 6.70 7.24 26.89
N LEU A 133 7.89 6.80 27.32
CA LEU A 133 9.09 6.76 26.49
C LEU A 133 8.97 5.66 25.44
N ARG A 134 8.91 6.04 24.16
CA ARG A 134 8.84 5.12 23.02
C ARG A 134 10.22 4.64 22.61
N TYR A 135 11.12 5.58 22.33
CA TYR A 135 12.47 5.31 21.88
C TYR A 135 13.50 6.15 22.61
N LEU A 136 14.67 5.56 22.80
CA LEU A 136 15.86 6.21 23.35
C LEU A 136 17.02 5.95 22.41
N TYR A 137 17.40 6.98 21.67
CA TYR A 137 18.44 6.93 20.66
C TYR A 137 19.67 7.69 21.13
N VAL A 138 20.83 7.04 21.04
CA VAL A 138 22.13 7.64 21.35
C VAL A 138 23.03 7.44 20.13
N GLU A 139 23.28 8.52 19.40
CA GLU A 139 24.04 8.48 18.15
C GLU A 139 25.53 8.21 18.43
N THR A 140 26.11 7.23 17.74
CA THR A 140 27.56 6.96 17.75
C THR A 140 28.22 7.30 16.42
N GLY A 141 27.41 7.64 15.40
CA GLY A 141 27.82 7.99 14.05
C GLY A 141 26.69 7.87 13.03
N GLU A 142 27.02 8.12 11.76
CA GLU A 142 26.04 8.17 10.67
C GLU A 142 25.25 6.85 10.47
N GLU A 143 25.87 5.70 10.70
CA GLU A 143 25.18 4.41 10.62
C GLU A 143 24.09 4.26 11.69
N SER A 144 24.42 4.56 12.94
CA SER A 144 23.44 4.53 14.03
C SER A 144 22.27 5.50 13.79
N ARG A 145 22.56 6.70 13.27
CA ARG A 145 21.54 7.69 12.88
C ARG A 145 20.61 7.14 11.81
N ARG A 146 21.15 6.52 10.75
CA ARG A 146 20.35 5.89 9.69
C ARG A 146 19.45 4.78 10.24
N GLN A 147 19.97 3.95 11.14
CA GLN A 147 19.19 2.89 11.79
C GLN A 147 18.04 3.45 12.63
N PHE A 148 18.31 4.44 13.48
CA PHE A 148 17.29 5.06 14.33
C PHE A 148 16.19 5.72 13.51
N PHE A 149 16.54 6.37 12.41
CA PHE A 149 15.56 6.95 11.51
C PHE A 149 14.71 5.91 10.79
N ALA A 150 15.30 4.79 10.35
CA ALA A 150 14.53 3.69 9.78
C ALA A 150 13.55 3.08 10.80
N GLU A 151 13.99 2.86 12.04
CA GLU A 151 13.14 2.38 13.13
C GLU A 151 12.01 3.37 13.44
N PHE A 152 12.34 4.65 13.57
CA PHE A 152 11.36 5.70 13.86
C PHE A 152 10.34 5.88 12.73
N ALA A 153 10.77 5.86 11.47
CA ALA A 153 9.88 5.99 10.31
C ALA A 153 8.82 4.88 10.27
N ASN A 154 9.20 3.64 10.61
CA ASN A 154 8.29 2.49 10.65
C ASN A 154 7.26 2.60 11.79
N ALA A 155 7.63 3.24 12.89
CA ALA A 155 6.78 3.41 14.07
C ALA A 155 5.95 4.71 14.08
N LEU A 156 6.08 5.52 13.03
CA LEU A 156 5.46 6.84 12.96
C LEU A 156 3.95 6.74 12.71
N GLU A 157 3.18 6.67 13.80
CA GLU A 157 1.72 6.59 13.77
C GLU A 157 1.03 7.94 13.94
N THR A 158 1.68 8.94 14.54
CA THR A 158 1.04 10.17 15.03
C THR A 158 1.72 11.47 14.61
N ASN A 159 1.12 12.61 14.94
CA ASN A 159 1.75 13.91 14.69
C ASN A 159 2.90 14.12 15.68
N VAL A 160 4.10 14.35 15.13
CA VAL A 160 5.33 14.50 15.91
C VAL A 160 5.78 15.95 15.96
N GLY A 161 6.01 16.45 17.17
CA GLY A 161 6.67 17.73 17.41
C GLY A 161 8.15 17.52 17.67
N LEU A 162 9.01 18.10 16.83
CA LEU A 162 10.44 18.18 17.11
C LEU A 162 10.70 19.27 18.14
N VAL A 163 11.37 18.91 19.24
CA VAL A 163 11.83 19.82 20.28
C VAL A 163 13.35 19.71 20.33
N ALA A 164 14.05 20.72 19.82
CA ALA A 164 15.50 20.80 19.88
C ALA A 164 15.94 21.77 20.99
N LEU A 165 16.96 21.39 21.75
CA LEU A 165 17.58 22.32 22.70
C LEU A 165 18.41 23.35 21.92
N PRO A 166 18.17 24.68 22.06
CA PRO A 166 18.81 25.70 21.22
C PRO A 166 20.34 25.70 21.24
N SER A 167 20.96 25.25 22.33
CA SER A 167 22.42 25.12 22.42
C SER A 167 22.98 24.10 21.43
N TYR A 168 22.27 23.02 21.15
CA TYR A 168 22.69 22.01 20.18
C TYR A 168 22.68 22.56 18.75
N GLU A 169 21.72 23.42 18.43
CA GLU A 169 21.66 24.09 17.12
C GLU A 169 22.87 24.99 16.88
N ARG A 170 23.38 25.62 17.96
CA ARG A 170 24.52 26.54 17.92
C ARG A 170 25.87 25.83 18.00
N ILE A 171 25.97 24.79 18.82
CA ILE A 171 27.24 24.11 19.14
C ILE A 171 27.52 22.99 18.13
N PHE A 172 26.48 22.26 17.70
CA PHE A 172 26.59 21.11 16.79
C PHE A 172 25.89 21.39 15.46
N VAL A 173 26.23 22.53 14.84
CA VAL A 173 25.52 23.07 13.66
C VAL A 173 25.37 22.05 12.53
N ASP A 174 26.46 21.39 12.13
CA ASP A 174 26.42 20.46 10.99
C ASP A 174 25.65 19.19 11.30
N GLN A 175 25.85 18.59 12.48
CA GLN A 175 25.07 17.43 12.93
C GLN A 175 23.58 17.76 13.03
N TYR A 176 23.23 18.91 13.63
CA TYR A 176 21.84 19.35 13.71
C TYR A 176 21.21 19.56 12.33
N ARG A 177 21.92 20.23 11.42
CA ARG A 177 21.43 20.44 10.03
C ARG A 177 21.27 19.13 9.25
N GLN A 178 22.11 18.14 9.49
CA GLN A 178 21.95 16.81 8.89
C GLN A 178 20.73 16.10 9.47
N PHE A 179 20.60 16.09 10.80
CA PHE A 179 19.47 15.50 11.51
C PHE A 179 18.14 16.11 11.05
N VAL A 180 17.99 17.44 11.07
CA VAL A 180 16.73 18.11 10.72
C VAL A 180 16.31 17.84 9.27
N ARG A 181 17.29 17.75 8.35
CA ARG A 181 17.01 17.37 6.96
C ARG A 181 16.41 15.97 6.89
N GLN A 182 17.10 14.97 7.44
CA GLN A 182 16.63 13.58 7.42
C GLN A 182 15.29 13.41 8.17
N PHE A 183 15.12 14.07 9.31
CA PHE A 183 13.88 14.04 10.07
C PHE A 183 12.70 14.63 9.28
N ARG A 184 12.90 15.76 8.58
CA ARG A 184 11.87 16.35 7.71
C ARG A 184 11.52 15.43 6.55
N ASP A 185 12.51 14.81 5.92
CA ASP A 185 12.30 13.89 4.80
C ASP A 185 11.43 12.70 5.21
N ILE A 186 11.62 12.15 6.42
CA ILE A 186 10.77 11.08 6.98
C ILE A 186 9.32 11.54 7.16
N LEU A 187 9.12 12.70 7.80
CA LEU A 187 7.77 13.24 8.04
C LEU A 187 7.05 13.55 6.72
N GLN A 188 7.76 14.09 5.74
CA GLN A 188 7.23 14.38 4.41
C GLN A 188 6.89 13.10 3.65
N SER A 189 7.77 12.11 3.69
CA SER A 189 7.54 10.80 3.07
C SER A 189 6.29 10.13 3.63
N LYS A 190 6.08 10.13 4.95
CA LYS A 190 4.85 9.60 5.56
C LYS A 190 3.59 10.34 5.09
N ARG A 191 3.64 11.67 4.95
CA ARG A 191 2.52 12.47 4.42
C ARG A 191 2.19 12.13 2.96
N ILE A 192 3.22 11.99 2.12
CA ILE A 192 3.07 11.61 0.71
C ILE A 192 2.49 10.19 0.61
N ASN A 193 2.97 9.25 1.44
CA ASN A 193 2.44 7.90 1.51
C ASN A 193 0.96 7.89 1.87
N LEU A 194 0.56 8.60 2.93
CA LEU A 194 -0.85 8.68 3.34
C LEU A 194 -1.75 9.29 2.26
N ALA A 195 -1.29 10.34 1.58
CA ALA A 195 -2.04 10.94 0.48
C ALA A 195 -2.19 9.98 -0.71
N THR A 196 -1.13 9.23 -1.02
CA THR A 196 -1.13 8.21 -2.09
C THR A 196 -2.05 7.05 -1.73
N GLU A 197 -1.96 6.54 -0.49
CA GLU A 197 -2.84 5.49 0.02
C GLU A 197 -4.31 5.93 0.00
N PHE A 198 -4.60 7.17 0.39
CA PHE A 198 -5.95 7.73 0.33
C PHE A 198 -6.46 7.80 -1.11
N ALA A 199 -5.63 8.22 -2.06
CA ALA A 199 -6.01 8.38 -3.46
C ALA A 199 -6.18 7.04 -4.19
N PHE A 200 -5.33 6.04 -3.90
CA PHE A 200 -5.23 4.81 -4.67
C PHE A 200 -5.67 3.53 -3.95
N GLY A 201 -5.91 3.53 -2.63
CA GLY A 201 -6.27 2.32 -1.86
C GLY A 201 -7.46 1.55 -2.43
N LYS A 202 -8.52 2.26 -2.85
CA LYS A 202 -9.66 1.67 -3.58
C LYS A 202 -9.25 1.09 -4.92
N ARG A 203 -8.43 1.82 -5.69
CA ARG A 203 -8.01 1.46 -7.04
C ARG A 203 -7.09 0.24 -7.03
N TRP A 204 -6.14 0.13 -6.10
CA TRP A 204 -5.30 -1.06 -5.96
C TRP A 204 -6.12 -2.31 -5.65
N THR A 205 -7.03 -2.23 -4.67
CA THR A 205 -7.93 -3.36 -4.34
C THR A 205 -8.76 -3.79 -5.55
N LEU A 206 -9.32 -2.83 -6.28
CA LEU A 206 -10.09 -3.07 -7.49
C LEU A 206 -9.24 -3.71 -8.60
N ASN A 207 -8.05 -3.16 -8.86
CA ASN A 207 -7.13 -3.68 -9.86
C ASN A 207 -6.75 -5.13 -9.55
N SER A 208 -6.36 -5.43 -8.32
CA SER A 208 -6.02 -6.78 -7.91
C SER A 208 -7.19 -7.75 -8.09
N LEU A 209 -8.42 -7.35 -7.71
CA LEU A 209 -9.64 -8.12 -7.95
C LEU A 209 -9.84 -8.39 -9.45
N MET A 210 -9.71 -7.37 -10.29
CA MET A 210 -9.95 -7.48 -11.73
C MET A 210 -8.87 -8.29 -12.46
N ASN A 211 -7.62 -8.20 -11.99
CA ASN A 211 -6.46 -8.90 -12.55
C ASN A 211 -6.39 -10.37 -12.11
N LEU A 212 -6.94 -10.72 -10.94
CA LEU A 212 -6.78 -12.05 -10.34
C LEU A 212 -7.14 -13.21 -11.29
N PRO A 213 -8.21 -13.16 -12.12
CA PRO A 213 -8.47 -14.23 -13.10
C PRO A 213 -7.32 -14.46 -14.10
N THR A 214 -6.63 -13.40 -14.51
CA THR A 214 -5.46 -13.48 -15.39
C THR A 214 -4.22 -13.90 -14.61
N THR A 215 -3.99 -13.32 -13.44
CA THR A 215 -2.89 -13.69 -12.51
C THR A 215 -2.92 -15.18 -12.19
N TRP A 216 -4.11 -15.71 -11.91
CA TRP A 216 -4.31 -17.11 -11.64
C TRP A 216 -3.90 -18.04 -12.79
N ARG A 217 -4.10 -17.60 -14.03
CA ARG A 217 -3.78 -18.38 -15.25
C ARG A 217 -2.36 -18.14 -15.77
N SER A 218 -1.67 -17.15 -15.21
CA SER A 218 -0.32 -16.76 -15.58
C SER A 218 0.68 -17.35 -14.58
N PRO A 219 1.90 -17.68 -14.99
CA PRO A 219 2.97 -18.05 -14.06
C PRO A 219 3.46 -16.84 -13.25
N SER A 220 3.99 -17.10 -12.06
CA SER A 220 4.83 -16.12 -11.34
C SER A 220 6.10 -15.87 -12.15
N ILE A 221 6.61 -14.63 -12.18
CA ILE A 221 7.92 -14.35 -12.79
C ILE A 221 9.04 -15.15 -12.10
N PHE A 222 8.89 -15.44 -10.81
CA PHE A 222 9.89 -16.18 -10.04
C PHE A 222 9.96 -17.66 -10.40
N SER A 223 8.95 -18.22 -11.08
CA SER A 223 9.05 -19.57 -11.64
C SER A 223 10.02 -19.66 -12.82
N ARG A 224 10.54 -18.52 -13.30
CA ARG A 224 11.54 -18.42 -14.39
C ARG A 224 12.93 -18.05 -13.89
N LYS A 225 13.18 -18.18 -12.59
CA LYS A 225 14.42 -17.75 -11.94
C LYS A 225 15.67 -18.35 -12.60
N GLU A 226 15.65 -19.61 -13.00
CA GLU A 226 16.77 -20.28 -13.68
C GLU A 226 17.15 -19.64 -15.02
N HIS A 227 16.24 -18.92 -15.68
CA HIS A 227 16.54 -18.22 -16.91
C HIS A 227 17.35 -16.95 -16.70
N PHE A 228 17.35 -16.37 -15.49
CA PHE A 228 17.95 -15.07 -15.19
C PHE A 228 19.08 -15.13 -14.16
N ARG A 229 19.10 -16.17 -13.31
CA ARG A 229 20.13 -16.36 -12.28
C ARG A 229 21.54 -16.20 -12.86
N SER A 230 22.32 -15.31 -12.25
CA SER A 230 23.71 -15.02 -12.59
C SER A 230 23.92 -14.57 -14.04
N LYS A 231 22.89 -14.01 -14.68
CA LYS A 231 22.97 -13.43 -16.03
C LYS A 231 22.80 -11.91 -16.00
N PRO A 232 23.46 -11.19 -16.93
CA PRO A 232 23.28 -9.76 -17.06
C PRO A 232 21.87 -9.42 -17.55
N VAL A 233 21.25 -8.45 -16.88
CA VAL A 233 19.96 -7.89 -17.29
C VAL A 233 20.04 -6.36 -17.31
N LEU A 234 19.69 -5.77 -18.44
CA LEU A 234 19.55 -4.33 -18.60
C LEU A 234 18.17 -3.90 -18.13
N LEU A 235 18.14 -3.01 -17.15
CA LEU A 235 16.95 -2.28 -16.74
C LEU A 235 16.93 -0.96 -17.51
N VAL A 236 16.10 -0.88 -18.54
CA VAL A 236 16.05 0.25 -19.46
C VAL A 236 14.89 1.17 -19.12
N ALA A 237 15.22 2.39 -18.69
CA ALA A 237 14.29 3.43 -18.28
C ALA A 237 14.21 4.59 -19.28
N ALA A 238 13.17 5.40 -19.13
CA ALA A 238 12.73 6.42 -20.09
C ALA A 238 13.52 7.75 -20.07
N GLY A 239 14.59 7.86 -19.28
CA GLY A 239 15.29 9.13 -19.06
C GLY A 239 15.92 9.68 -20.34
N PRO A 240 16.22 10.99 -20.38
CA PRO A 240 16.65 11.70 -21.59
C PRO A 240 17.98 11.18 -22.18
N SER A 241 18.80 10.50 -21.40
CA SER A 241 20.04 9.90 -21.91
C SER A 241 19.83 8.62 -22.74
N LEU A 242 18.65 8.00 -22.68
CA LEU A 242 18.36 6.74 -23.39
C LEU A 242 18.62 6.86 -24.91
N GLN A 243 18.39 8.05 -25.48
CA GLN A 243 18.59 8.30 -26.91
C GLN A 243 20.03 8.06 -27.38
N GLU A 244 21.02 8.14 -26.48
CA GLU A 244 22.43 7.91 -26.78
C GLU A 244 22.80 6.43 -26.82
N GLU A 245 21.89 5.55 -26.40
CA GLU A 245 22.18 4.12 -26.17
C GLU A 245 21.48 3.19 -27.17
N TYR A 246 20.70 3.70 -28.13
CA TYR A 246 19.94 2.85 -29.05
C TYR A 246 20.81 1.89 -29.87
N ASP A 247 21.95 2.34 -30.38
CA ASP A 247 22.86 1.49 -31.15
C ASP A 247 23.49 0.40 -30.28
N ASN A 248 23.90 0.74 -29.06
CA ASN A 248 24.42 -0.20 -28.08
C ASN A 248 23.35 -1.25 -27.68
N LEU A 249 22.11 -0.82 -27.44
CA LEU A 249 20.98 -1.69 -27.11
C LEU A 249 20.64 -2.64 -28.27
N ARG A 250 20.66 -2.14 -29.51
CA ARG A 250 20.44 -2.97 -30.71
C ARG A 250 21.54 -4.03 -30.83
N TYR A 251 22.80 -3.65 -30.66
CA TYR A 251 23.92 -4.57 -30.67
C TYR A 251 23.80 -5.66 -29.59
N ILE A 252 23.49 -5.28 -28.35
CA ILE A 252 23.27 -6.24 -27.24
C ILE A 252 22.14 -7.22 -27.56
N LYS A 253 21.02 -6.70 -28.11
CA LYS A 253 19.85 -7.52 -28.46
C LYS A 253 20.17 -8.52 -29.56
N GLU A 254 20.76 -8.08 -30.68
CA GLU A 254 21.11 -8.93 -31.82
C GLU A 254 22.10 -10.03 -31.45
N LYS A 255 23.05 -9.73 -30.57
CA LYS A 255 24.07 -10.69 -30.10
C LYS A 255 23.59 -11.53 -28.90
N GLY A 256 22.45 -11.19 -28.28
CA GLY A 256 21.90 -11.86 -27.11
C GLY A 256 22.82 -11.82 -25.88
N LEU A 257 23.53 -10.70 -25.68
CA LEU A 257 24.59 -10.59 -24.66
C LEU A 257 24.05 -10.32 -23.25
N ALA A 258 22.83 -9.80 -23.14
CA ALA A 258 22.12 -9.56 -21.90
C ALA A 258 20.62 -9.45 -22.19
N TYR A 259 19.78 -9.76 -21.21
CA TYR A 259 18.34 -9.55 -21.33
C TYR A 259 18.01 -8.06 -21.23
N ILE A 260 17.05 -7.58 -22.01
CA ILE A 260 16.60 -6.18 -22.01
C ILE A 260 15.19 -6.10 -21.40
N PHE A 261 15.09 -5.56 -20.19
CA PHE A 261 13.84 -5.32 -19.50
C PHE A 261 13.50 -3.83 -19.58
N ALA A 262 12.44 -3.50 -20.31
CA ALA A 262 12.03 -2.13 -20.54
C ALA A 262 10.92 -1.73 -19.56
N VAL A 263 11.14 -0.64 -18.83
CA VAL A 263 10.25 -0.21 -17.74
C VAL A 263 9.45 1.02 -18.15
N GLY A 264 8.12 0.97 -17.94
CA GLY A 264 7.23 2.11 -18.17
C GLY A 264 7.38 2.71 -19.58
N SER A 265 7.56 4.04 -19.66
CA SER A 265 7.60 4.75 -20.95
C SER A 265 8.80 4.40 -21.85
N ALA A 266 9.81 3.67 -21.34
CA ALA A 266 10.94 3.21 -22.17
C ALA A 266 10.49 2.33 -23.33
N ASN A 267 9.38 1.60 -23.15
CA ASN A 267 8.78 0.74 -24.18
C ASN A 267 8.51 1.49 -25.49
N ARG A 268 7.96 2.72 -25.40
CA ARG A 268 7.68 3.56 -26.58
C ARG A 268 8.96 3.94 -27.31
N ALA A 269 9.97 4.38 -26.55
CA ALA A 269 11.26 4.80 -27.11
C ALA A 269 11.99 3.65 -27.83
N LEU A 270 11.99 2.44 -27.24
CA LEU A 270 12.63 1.28 -27.85
C LEU A 270 11.89 0.80 -29.11
N VAL A 271 10.56 0.70 -29.05
CA VAL A 271 9.73 0.27 -30.19
C VAL A 271 9.82 1.25 -31.35
N ALA A 272 9.84 2.56 -31.07
CA ALA A 272 10.04 3.60 -32.09
C ALA A 272 11.40 3.47 -32.82
N ASN A 273 12.41 2.90 -32.16
CA ASN A 273 13.76 2.70 -32.70
C ASN A 273 14.03 1.26 -33.16
N GLY A 274 12.98 0.44 -33.30
CA GLY A 274 13.08 -0.94 -33.80
C GLY A 274 13.74 -1.93 -32.82
N ILE A 275 13.79 -1.60 -31.53
CA ILE A 275 14.38 -2.44 -30.49
C ILE A 275 13.24 -3.10 -29.70
N LEU A 276 13.10 -4.42 -29.82
CA LEU A 276 12.11 -5.18 -29.05
C LEU A 276 12.74 -5.70 -27.75
N PRO A 277 12.21 -5.31 -26.57
CA PRO A 277 12.74 -5.79 -25.30
C PRO A 277 12.46 -7.29 -25.12
N ASP A 278 13.23 -7.95 -24.25
CA ASP A 278 12.98 -9.35 -23.85
C ASP A 278 11.80 -9.47 -22.87
N ALA A 279 11.53 -8.41 -22.12
CA ALA A 279 10.33 -8.25 -21.32
C ALA A 279 9.98 -6.77 -21.17
N VAL A 280 8.68 -6.48 -21.07
CA VAL A 280 8.19 -5.17 -20.62
C VAL A 280 7.74 -5.26 -19.17
N CYS A 281 8.01 -4.24 -18.37
CA CYS A 281 7.62 -4.19 -16.96
C CYS A 281 6.59 -3.08 -16.70
N THR A 282 5.54 -3.40 -15.93
CA THR A 282 4.46 -2.46 -15.60
C THR A 282 3.96 -2.60 -14.16
N TYR A 283 3.53 -1.48 -13.57
CA TYR A 283 3.04 -1.44 -12.19
C TYR A 283 2.00 -0.33 -11.93
N ASP A 284 1.96 0.72 -12.74
CA ASP A 284 1.09 1.87 -12.49
C ASP A 284 -0.40 1.48 -12.36
N PRO A 285 -1.08 1.86 -11.25
CA PRO A 285 -2.46 1.47 -10.99
C PRO A 285 -3.49 2.23 -11.86
N GLN A 286 -3.08 3.29 -12.54
CA GLN A 286 -3.98 4.18 -13.26
C GLN A 286 -4.51 3.56 -14.55
N ALA A 287 -5.76 3.87 -14.88
CA ALA A 287 -6.45 3.31 -16.04
C ALA A 287 -5.75 3.61 -17.37
N HIS A 288 -5.13 4.77 -17.50
CA HIS A 288 -4.46 5.19 -18.73
C HIS A 288 -3.06 4.55 -18.92
N ASN A 289 -2.58 3.72 -17.98
CA ASN A 289 -1.27 3.10 -18.08
C ASN A 289 -1.11 2.23 -19.35
N PHE A 290 -2.19 1.64 -19.87
CA PHE A 290 -2.14 0.87 -21.13
C PHE A 290 -1.60 1.70 -22.30
N ALA A 291 -1.74 3.03 -22.27
CA ALA A 291 -1.25 3.91 -23.33
C ALA A 291 0.27 3.79 -23.53
N VAL A 292 1.03 3.46 -22.47
CA VAL A 292 2.47 3.19 -22.54
C VAL A 292 2.79 2.08 -23.55
N PHE A 293 1.88 1.14 -23.74
CA PHE A 293 2.02 -0.01 -24.63
C PHE A 293 1.29 0.15 -25.97
N TRP A 294 0.67 1.31 -26.22
CA TRP A 294 -0.20 1.52 -27.38
C TRP A 294 0.47 1.17 -28.71
N ASP A 295 1.71 1.63 -28.94
CA ASP A 295 2.43 1.34 -30.18
C ASP A 295 2.68 -0.16 -30.40
N MET A 296 2.80 -0.95 -29.31
CA MET A 296 2.95 -2.40 -29.39
C MET A 296 1.61 -3.07 -29.68
N ILE A 297 0.54 -2.62 -29.03
CA ILE A 297 -0.83 -3.16 -29.16
C ILE A 297 -1.38 -2.88 -30.57
N ASP A 298 -1.27 -1.63 -31.03
CA ASP A 298 -1.77 -1.18 -32.33
C ASP A 298 -1.08 -1.90 -33.50
N LYS A 299 0.23 -2.13 -33.37
CA LYS A 299 1.03 -2.86 -34.37
C LYS A 299 1.00 -4.39 -34.20
N GLY A 300 0.30 -4.91 -33.18
CA GLY A 300 0.24 -6.35 -32.86
C GLY A 300 1.58 -6.97 -32.44
N ILE A 301 2.56 -6.15 -32.05
CA ILE A 301 3.89 -6.57 -31.56
C ILE A 301 3.77 -7.21 -30.17
N ASP A 302 2.83 -6.71 -29.37
CA ASP A 302 2.57 -7.15 -27.99
C ASP A 302 2.36 -8.66 -27.86
N ALA A 303 1.77 -9.29 -28.88
CA ALA A 303 1.48 -10.72 -28.92
C ALA A 303 2.72 -11.61 -28.66
N ASN A 304 3.93 -11.13 -28.94
CA ASN A 304 5.17 -11.90 -28.83
C ASN A 304 6.15 -11.37 -27.77
N VAL A 305 5.81 -10.27 -27.06
CA VAL A 305 6.70 -9.69 -26.06
C VAL A 305 6.14 -9.98 -24.66
N PRO A 306 6.87 -10.70 -23.79
CA PRO A 306 6.43 -10.97 -22.43
C PRO A 306 6.22 -9.70 -21.60
N MET A 307 5.15 -9.65 -20.82
CA MET A 307 4.88 -8.61 -19.83
C MET A 307 5.07 -9.17 -18.42
N ILE A 308 5.91 -8.49 -17.64
CA ILE A 308 6.03 -8.69 -16.19
C ILE A 308 5.24 -7.57 -15.51
N TYR A 309 4.25 -7.94 -14.70
CA TYR A 309 3.36 -6.95 -14.09
C TYR A 309 3.22 -7.15 -12.58
N GLY A 310 3.17 -6.04 -11.86
CA GLY A 310 2.72 -6.04 -10.46
C GLY A 310 1.21 -6.29 -10.40
N THR A 311 0.75 -7.16 -9.49
CA THR A 311 -0.65 -7.61 -9.47
C THR A 311 -1.70 -6.50 -9.28
N SER A 312 -1.31 -5.36 -8.70
CA SER A 312 -2.16 -4.18 -8.50
C SER A 312 -2.12 -3.13 -9.63
N VAL A 313 -1.46 -3.43 -10.76
CA VAL A 313 -1.43 -2.58 -11.98
C VAL A 313 -2.84 -2.32 -12.52
N GLY A 314 -3.05 -1.18 -13.19
CA GLY A 314 -4.32 -0.86 -13.86
C GLY A 314 -4.83 -2.01 -14.72
N TYR A 315 -6.00 -2.56 -14.36
CA TYR A 315 -6.51 -3.81 -14.95
C TYR A 315 -6.76 -3.71 -16.47
N GLU A 316 -6.99 -2.50 -16.96
CA GLU A 316 -7.15 -2.18 -18.37
C GLU A 316 -5.89 -2.53 -19.17
N THR A 317 -4.70 -2.41 -18.55
CA THR A 317 -3.42 -2.82 -19.17
C THR A 317 -3.41 -4.33 -19.40
N ILE A 318 -3.85 -5.11 -18.40
CA ILE A 318 -3.84 -6.57 -18.45
C ILE A 318 -4.89 -7.11 -19.42
N GLN A 319 -6.04 -6.45 -19.53
CA GLN A 319 -7.11 -6.83 -20.44
C GLN A 319 -6.74 -6.55 -21.92
N GLN A 320 -6.00 -5.49 -22.20
CA GLN A 320 -5.67 -5.10 -23.58
C GLN A 320 -4.42 -5.80 -24.12
N TYR A 321 -3.42 -6.08 -23.29
CA TYR A 321 -2.17 -6.68 -23.73
C TYR A 321 -2.33 -8.16 -24.07
N LYS A 322 -1.93 -8.60 -25.26
CA LYS A 322 -2.16 -9.98 -25.76
C LYS A 322 -1.00 -10.94 -25.51
N GLY A 323 0.20 -10.42 -25.27
CA GLY A 323 1.40 -11.23 -25.08
C GLY A 323 1.41 -12.12 -23.82
N PRO A 324 2.45 -12.96 -23.68
CA PRO A 324 2.72 -13.74 -22.46
C PRO A 324 2.78 -12.84 -21.23
N LYS A 325 2.27 -13.31 -20.10
CA LYS A 325 2.18 -12.52 -18.86
C LYS A 325 2.80 -13.27 -17.70
N PHE A 326 3.53 -12.56 -16.87
CA PHE A 326 4.16 -13.04 -15.64
C PHE A 326 3.84 -12.07 -14.52
N TYR A 327 3.28 -12.55 -13.42
CA TYR A 327 2.93 -11.68 -12.30
C TYR A 327 4.06 -11.62 -11.27
N ALA A 328 4.14 -10.49 -10.58
CA ALA A 328 4.83 -10.34 -9.30
C ALA A 328 3.82 -9.78 -8.29
N VAL A 329 3.63 -10.46 -7.16
CA VAL A 329 2.71 -9.97 -6.12
C VAL A 329 3.33 -8.79 -5.40
N THR A 330 2.59 -7.69 -5.28
CA THR A 330 3.05 -6.44 -4.66
C THR A 330 2.49 -6.30 -3.25
N SER A 331 3.18 -5.59 -2.35
CA SER A 331 2.74 -5.43 -0.95
C SER A 331 1.42 -4.69 -0.76
N GLN A 332 0.94 -3.92 -1.76
CA GLN A 332 -0.40 -3.31 -1.73
C GLN A 332 -1.53 -4.28 -2.11
N ASP A 333 -1.21 -5.48 -2.61
CA ASP A 333 -2.21 -6.46 -3.03
C ASP A 333 -2.57 -7.41 -1.89
N THR A 334 -3.79 -7.24 -1.35
CA THR A 334 -4.38 -8.12 -0.34
C THR A 334 -5.27 -9.20 -0.95
N VAL A 335 -5.64 -9.09 -2.24
CA VAL A 335 -6.58 -9.97 -2.92
C VAL A 335 -5.87 -11.22 -3.42
N THR A 336 -4.78 -11.09 -4.17
CA THR A 336 -4.06 -12.25 -4.71
C THR A 336 -3.56 -13.20 -3.62
N PRO A 337 -2.93 -12.73 -2.52
CA PRO A 337 -2.48 -13.62 -1.45
C PRO A 337 -3.59 -14.44 -0.80
N TYR A 338 -4.84 -13.95 -0.76
CA TYR A 338 -5.95 -14.69 -0.18
C TYR A 338 -6.30 -15.95 -0.99
N TYR A 339 -6.28 -15.83 -2.33
CA TYR A 339 -6.68 -16.90 -3.26
C TYR A 339 -5.52 -17.76 -3.76
N LEU A 340 -4.28 -17.32 -3.59
CA LEU A 340 -3.07 -18.01 -4.04
C LEU A 340 -2.31 -18.59 -2.84
N ASP A 341 -2.69 -19.79 -2.40
CA ASP A 341 -2.07 -20.47 -1.24
C ASP A 341 -0.60 -20.88 -1.48
N SER A 342 -0.16 -20.95 -2.75
CA SER A 342 1.21 -21.28 -3.12
C SER A 342 2.16 -20.09 -3.13
N LEU A 343 1.71 -18.90 -2.73
CA LEU A 343 2.53 -17.70 -2.73
C LEU A 343 3.64 -17.82 -1.67
N ASP A 344 4.90 -17.80 -2.10
CA ASP A 344 6.01 -17.57 -1.19
C ASP A 344 6.02 -16.08 -0.80
N HIS A 345 5.78 -15.79 0.48
CA HIS A 345 5.81 -14.41 0.97
C HIS A 345 7.19 -13.75 0.82
N SER A 346 8.27 -14.53 0.71
CA SER A 346 9.60 -14.01 0.40
C SER A 346 9.70 -13.41 -1.01
N GLU A 347 8.78 -13.76 -1.91
CA GLU A 347 8.70 -13.28 -3.29
C GLU A 347 7.93 -11.96 -3.43
N VAL A 348 7.11 -11.58 -2.43
CA VAL A 348 6.31 -10.33 -2.46
C VAL A 348 7.18 -9.09 -2.60
N ILE A 349 6.90 -8.27 -3.60
CA ILE A 349 7.64 -7.06 -3.92
C ILE A 349 7.11 -5.89 -3.09
N ASP A 350 8.00 -5.15 -2.45
CA ASP A 350 7.63 -3.96 -1.70
C ASP A 350 7.20 -2.85 -2.67
N ASP A 351 6.15 -2.13 -2.33
CA ASP A 351 5.68 -0.98 -3.08
C ASP A 351 6.77 0.10 -3.23
N ALA A 352 6.77 0.79 -4.37
CA ALA A 352 7.72 1.83 -4.69
C ALA A 352 7.10 2.84 -5.69
N PHE A 353 7.56 4.08 -5.62
CA PHE A 353 7.08 5.17 -6.49
C PHE A 353 7.52 5.07 -7.96
N SER A 354 8.26 4.02 -8.34
CA SER A 354 8.78 3.85 -9.70
C SER A 354 8.85 2.38 -10.08
N ILE A 355 8.37 2.07 -11.29
CA ILE A 355 8.50 0.74 -11.89
C ILE A 355 9.95 0.30 -12.05
N ALA A 356 10.90 1.23 -12.18
CA ALA A 356 12.32 0.88 -12.20
C ALA A 356 12.75 0.23 -10.87
N ILE A 357 12.26 0.76 -9.74
CA ILE A 357 12.60 0.22 -8.41
C ILE A 357 11.92 -1.14 -8.22
N ILE A 358 10.63 -1.26 -8.57
CA ILE A 358 9.92 -2.56 -8.56
C ILE A 358 10.68 -3.61 -9.40
N THR A 359 11.15 -3.22 -10.59
CA THR A 359 11.90 -4.10 -11.48
C THR A 359 13.26 -4.49 -10.88
N LEU A 360 13.98 -3.57 -10.23
CA LEU A 360 15.22 -3.89 -9.51
C LEU A 360 14.97 -4.96 -8.43
N GLN A 361 13.89 -4.83 -7.65
CA GLN A 361 13.55 -5.83 -6.63
C GLN A 361 13.25 -7.19 -7.26
N ILE A 362 12.49 -7.23 -8.37
CA ILE A 362 12.22 -8.46 -9.13
C ILE A 362 13.54 -9.10 -9.60
N LEU A 363 14.42 -8.32 -10.23
CA LEU A 363 15.71 -8.79 -10.74
C LEU A 363 16.62 -9.32 -9.62
N ALA A 364 16.62 -8.66 -8.46
CA ALA A 364 17.37 -9.12 -7.29
C ALA A 364 16.87 -10.49 -6.80
N LYS A 365 15.56 -10.70 -6.73
CA LYS A 365 14.95 -11.98 -6.32
C LYS A 365 15.11 -13.08 -7.37
N LEU A 366 15.17 -12.71 -8.65
CA LEU A 366 15.56 -13.59 -9.75
C LEU A 366 17.07 -13.92 -9.75
N GLU A 367 17.85 -13.30 -8.86
CA GLU A 367 19.31 -13.45 -8.77
C GLU A 367 20.03 -13.05 -10.07
N ALA A 368 19.48 -12.09 -10.81
CA ALA A 368 20.13 -11.50 -11.97
C ALA A 368 21.41 -10.77 -11.54
N ASN A 369 22.51 -10.99 -12.26
CA ASN A 369 23.79 -10.40 -11.90
C ASN A 369 24.73 -10.32 -13.13
N PRO A 370 25.25 -9.13 -13.51
CA PRO A 370 24.91 -7.80 -12.96
C PRO A 370 23.55 -7.29 -13.46
N VAL A 371 22.94 -6.39 -12.68
CA VAL A 371 21.82 -5.53 -13.13
C VAL A 371 22.40 -4.22 -13.68
N ILE A 372 22.08 -3.87 -14.92
CA ILE A 372 22.69 -2.74 -15.64
C ILE A 372 21.62 -1.67 -15.88
N LEU A 373 21.76 -0.50 -15.23
CA LEU A 373 20.82 0.61 -15.40
C LEU A 373 21.16 1.39 -16.67
N VAL A 374 20.18 1.56 -17.56
CA VAL A 374 20.29 2.33 -18.81
C VAL A 374 19.17 3.36 -18.86
N GLY A 375 19.49 4.63 -19.12
CA GLY A 375 18.48 5.69 -19.21
C GLY A 375 17.81 6.05 -17.88
N GLN A 376 18.41 5.69 -16.73
CA GLN A 376 17.87 5.96 -15.40
C GLN A 376 18.39 7.29 -14.84
N ASN A 377 17.94 8.41 -15.42
CA ASN A 377 18.55 9.72 -15.16
C ASN A 377 18.32 10.31 -13.77
N PHE A 378 17.10 10.21 -13.20
CA PHE A 378 16.69 10.91 -11.96
C PHE A 378 17.03 12.42 -11.92
N ALA A 379 17.23 13.03 -13.08
CA ALA A 379 17.56 14.43 -13.27
C ALA A 379 17.11 14.86 -14.68
N PHE A 380 16.89 16.15 -14.85
CA PHE A 380 16.61 16.73 -16.15
C PHE A 380 17.90 16.89 -16.95
N ARG A 381 17.80 16.78 -18.28
CA ARG A 381 18.90 17.05 -19.19
C ARG A 381 18.41 17.90 -20.35
N ASP A 382 19.04 19.06 -20.58
CA ASP A 382 18.68 19.98 -21.67
C ASP A 382 17.18 20.33 -21.73
N ASN A 383 16.55 20.57 -20.57
CA ASN A 383 15.11 20.82 -20.40
C ASN A 383 14.19 19.62 -20.71
N TYR A 384 14.74 18.42 -20.90
CA TYR A 384 13.98 17.19 -21.09
C TYR A 384 13.83 16.40 -19.79
N TYR A 385 12.61 15.87 -19.60
CA TYR A 385 12.29 14.92 -18.52
C TYR A 385 12.47 13.48 -18.99
N TYR A 386 12.11 13.20 -20.25
CA TYR A 386 12.22 11.89 -20.89
C TYR A 386 12.98 11.97 -22.21
N ALA A 387 13.31 10.82 -22.80
CA ALA A 387 13.79 10.74 -24.18
C ALA A 387 12.80 11.40 -25.15
N LYS A 388 13.29 12.00 -26.25
CA LYS A 388 12.52 12.90 -27.14
C LYS A 388 11.32 12.21 -27.81
N GLU A 389 11.40 10.90 -27.98
CA GLU A 389 10.38 10.02 -28.56
C GLU A 389 9.18 9.85 -27.61
N ILE A 390 9.35 10.13 -26.32
CA ILE A 390 8.34 9.92 -25.29
C ILE A 390 7.48 11.17 -25.16
N LYS A 391 6.38 11.19 -25.91
CA LYS A 391 5.36 12.24 -25.83
C LYS A 391 4.33 11.91 -24.75
N ARG A 392 4.14 12.82 -23.80
CA ARG A 392 3.21 12.67 -22.66
C ARG A 392 2.36 13.91 -22.41
N GLY A 393 1.25 13.70 -21.69
CA GLY A 393 0.29 14.73 -21.31
C GLY A 393 -0.43 15.34 -22.51
N GLU A 394 -1.30 16.32 -22.23
CA GLU A 394 -2.04 17.06 -23.27
C GLU A 394 -1.10 17.79 -24.24
N LYS A 395 0.06 18.24 -23.73
CA LYS A 395 1.08 18.94 -24.53
C LYS A 395 1.90 18.02 -25.46
N GLN A 396 1.77 16.70 -25.35
CA GLN A 396 2.48 15.72 -26.18
C GLN A 396 3.99 16.00 -26.30
N THR A 397 4.64 16.30 -25.18
CA THR A 397 6.06 16.71 -25.12
C THR A 397 6.88 15.84 -24.18
N ALA A 398 8.18 15.71 -24.47
CA ALA A 398 9.18 15.08 -23.59
C ALA A 398 9.83 16.08 -22.61
N GLU A 399 9.53 17.37 -22.76
CA GLU A 399 10.10 18.46 -21.95
C GLU A 399 9.55 18.48 -20.51
N VAL A 400 10.28 19.20 -19.64
CA VAL A 400 9.87 19.47 -18.26
C VAL A 400 8.65 20.39 -18.24
N LEU A 401 7.56 19.90 -17.67
CA LEU A 401 6.30 20.60 -17.49
C LEU A 401 6.36 21.54 -16.28
N GLU A 402 5.48 22.54 -16.24
CA GLU A 402 5.50 23.59 -15.20
C GLU A 402 5.35 23.03 -13.77
N HIS A 403 4.46 22.05 -13.57
CA HIS A 403 4.28 21.42 -12.26
C HIS A 403 5.52 20.61 -11.82
N GLU A 404 6.33 20.12 -12.75
CA GLU A 404 7.55 19.37 -12.47
C GLU A 404 8.74 20.28 -12.11
N ARG A 405 8.59 21.59 -12.34
CA ARG A 405 9.51 22.64 -11.89
C ARG A 405 9.24 23.08 -10.44
N ARG A 406 8.30 22.44 -9.74
CA ARG A 406 8.13 22.64 -8.30
C ARG A 406 9.17 21.82 -7.55
N GLY A 407 9.74 22.38 -6.49
CA GLY A 407 10.74 21.67 -5.67
C GLY A 407 12.03 21.35 -6.43
N LEU A 408 12.48 22.25 -7.31
CA LEU A 408 13.75 22.10 -8.02
C LEU A 408 14.92 22.10 -7.03
N MET A 409 15.88 21.23 -7.30
CA MET A 409 17.12 21.12 -6.54
C MET A 409 18.26 20.69 -7.46
N GLN A 410 19.48 20.72 -6.94
CA GLN A 410 20.66 20.25 -7.65
C GLN A 410 21.26 19.04 -6.94
N VAL A 411 21.69 18.07 -7.73
CA VAL A 411 22.42 16.87 -7.28
C VAL A 411 23.65 16.68 -8.17
N LYS A 412 24.61 15.87 -7.71
CA LYS A 412 25.76 15.51 -8.54
C LYS A 412 25.33 14.51 -9.62
N ASP A 413 25.83 14.66 -10.83
CA ASP A 413 25.77 13.64 -11.87
C ASP A 413 26.92 12.64 -11.72
N VAL A 414 26.89 11.60 -12.55
CA VAL A 414 27.93 10.55 -12.63
C VAL A 414 29.34 11.07 -12.98
N TYR A 415 29.48 12.32 -13.42
CA TYR A 415 30.76 12.98 -13.70
C TYR A 415 31.15 14.00 -12.61
N GLY A 416 30.39 14.08 -11.51
CA GLY A 416 30.60 15.00 -10.40
C GLY A 416 30.11 16.43 -10.64
N ARG A 417 29.45 16.71 -11.76
CA ARG A 417 28.88 18.03 -12.10
C ARG A 417 27.50 18.19 -11.46
N LEU A 418 27.05 19.42 -11.25
CA LEU A 418 25.70 19.67 -10.72
C LEU A 418 24.66 19.60 -11.85
N VAL A 419 23.63 18.78 -11.65
CA VAL A 419 22.47 18.67 -12.53
C VAL A 419 21.18 18.99 -11.79
N THR A 420 20.23 19.59 -12.52
CA THR A 420 18.93 19.93 -11.95
C THR A 420 18.04 18.70 -11.88
N THR A 421 17.42 18.50 -10.73
CA THR A 421 16.37 17.51 -10.49
C THR A 421 15.22 18.17 -9.73
N ASN A 422 14.17 17.41 -9.42
CA ASN A 422 13.11 17.84 -8.52
C ASN A 422 12.98 16.86 -7.36
N GLU A 423 12.18 17.24 -6.37
CA GLU A 423 11.94 16.44 -5.17
C GLU A 423 11.45 15.02 -5.50
N SER A 424 10.51 14.87 -6.43
CA SER A 424 9.97 13.55 -6.81
C SER A 424 11.03 12.62 -7.40
N LEU A 425 11.82 13.09 -8.38
CA LEU A 425 12.90 12.31 -8.98
C LEU A 425 14.00 11.98 -7.98
N ASN A 426 14.33 12.92 -7.09
CA ASN A 426 15.32 12.67 -6.05
C ASN A 426 14.81 11.66 -5.00
N GLN A 427 13.53 11.68 -4.64
CA GLN A 427 12.94 10.64 -3.78
C GLN A 427 13.01 9.25 -4.44
N MET A 428 12.74 9.15 -5.75
CA MET A 428 12.94 7.89 -6.48
C MET A 428 14.41 7.46 -6.50
N ARG A 429 15.36 8.40 -6.64
CA ARG A 429 16.80 8.12 -6.57
C ARG A 429 17.19 7.56 -5.21
N LEU A 430 16.82 8.23 -4.12
CA LEU A 430 17.11 7.79 -2.74
C LEU A 430 16.48 6.41 -2.45
N LEU A 431 15.26 6.18 -2.93
CA LEU A 431 14.61 4.88 -2.77
C LEU A 431 15.29 3.78 -3.60
N MET A 432 15.77 4.09 -4.81
CA MET A 432 16.60 3.17 -5.60
C MET A 432 17.89 2.80 -4.85
N GLU A 433 18.60 3.78 -4.28
CA GLU A 433 19.81 3.56 -3.47
C GLU A 433 19.52 2.66 -2.25
N HIS A 434 18.40 2.89 -1.57
CA HIS A 434 17.95 2.03 -0.47
C HIS A 434 17.80 0.57 -0.90
N TYR A 435 17.16 0.31 -2.04
CA TYR A 435 16.98 -1.07 -2.53
C TYR A 435 18.27 -1.68 -3.08
N ILE A 436 19.16 -0.89 -3.69
CA ILE A 436 20.50 -1.37 -4.06
C ILE A 436 21.26 -1.83 -2.82
N GLN A 437 21.21 -1.05 -1.73
CA GLN A 437 21.83 -1.42 -0.46
C GLN A 437 21.16 -2.66 0.18
N LYS A 438 19.82 -2.73 0.15
CA LYS A 438 19.05 -3.89 0.66
C LYS A 438 19.40 -5.18 -0.09
N TYR A 439 19.67 -5.09 -1.40
CA TYR A 439 20.02 -6.22 -2.26
C TYR A 439 21.51 -6.25 -2.60
N ALA A 440 22.38 -6.09 -1.60
CA ALA A 440 23.83 -6.07 -1.78
C ALA A 440 24.44 -7.36 -2.40
N GLN A 441 23.67 -8.44 -2.52
CA GLN A 441 24.10 -9.67 -3.20
C GLN A 441 24.14 -9.58 -4.73
N ILE A 442 23.51 -8.58 -5.35
CA ILE A 442 23.59 -8.33 -6.79
C ILE A 442 24.50 -7.13 -7.08
N GLU A 443 25.31 -7.22 -8.13
CA GLU A 443 26.05 -6.07 -8.63
C GLU A 443 25.10 -5.20 -9.46
N VAL A 444 25.02 -3.90 -9.14
CA VAL A 444 24.26 -2.92 -9.93
C VAL A 444 25.23 -1.95 -10.58
N ILE A 445 25.17 -1.78 -11.89
CA ILE A 445 26.05 -0.88 -12.64
C ILE A 445 25.20 0.23 -13.28
N ASN A 446 25.58 1.48 -13.07
CA ASN A 446 24.93 2.62 -13.73
C ASN A 446 25.64 2.95 -15.05
N THR A 447 24.93 2.90 -16.17
CA THR A 447 25.49 3.30 -17.49
C THR A 447 24.94 4.62 -18.01
N THR A 448 24.09 5.28 -17.22
CA THR A 448 23.33 6.45 -17.61
C THR A 448 24.22 7.71 -17.70
N LYS A 449 24.59 8.09 -18.92
CA LYS A 449 25.42 9.28 -19.19
C LYS A 449 24.72 10.57 -18.73
N GLY A 450 25.36 11.29 -17.80
CA GLY A 450 24.86 12.56 -17.27
C GLY A 450 23.58 12.43 -16.42
N GLY A 451 23.24 11.22 -15.97
CA GLY A 451 22.23 11.03 -14.93
C GLY A 451 22.77 11.42 -13.56
N ALA A 452 21.86 11.65 -12.60
CA ALA A 452 22.22 11.81 -11.20
C ALA A 452 23.02 10.60 -10.70
N ASP A 453 23.99 10.86 -9.83
CA ASP A 453 24.76 9.81 -9.17
C ASP A 453 23.84 8.97 -8.26
N ILE A 454 24.01 7.64 -8.32
CA ILE A 454 23.19 6.67 -7.60
C ILE A 454 24.14 5.87 -6.70
N SER A 455 24.11 6.15 -5.40
CA SER A 455 24.91 5.44 -4.40
C SER A 455 24.67 3.93 -4.46
N GLY A 456 25.77 3.17 -4.49
CA GLY A 456 25.75 1.71 -4.63
C GLY A 456 25.74 1.19 -6.07
N ALA A 457 25.54 2.06 -7.08
CA ALA A 457 25.62 1.69 -8.50
C ALA A 457 26.74 2.47 -9.22
N PRO A 458 27.99 1.97 -9.24
CA PRO A 458 29.11 2.67 -9.87
C PRO A 458 28.85 2.96 -11.36
N PHE A 459 29.28 4.14 -11.80
CA PHE A 459 29.15 4.54 -13.20
C PHE A 459 30.20 3.89 -14.10
N LEU A 460 29.75 3.22 -15.17
CA LEU A 460 30.56 2.73 -16.28
C LEU A 460 29.81 2.97 -17.59
N PRO A 461 30.40 3.61 -18.62
CA PRO A 461 29.75 3.73 -19.93
C PRO A 461 29.32 2.36 -20.49
N LEU A 462 28.16 2.29 -21.14
CA LEU A 462 27.61 1.03 -21.62
C LEU A 462 28.56 0.33 -22.60
N GLU A 463 29.31 1.09 -23.41
CA GLU A 463 30.34 0.57 -24.31
C GLU A 463 31.43 -0.20 -23.56
N ALA A 464 31.86 0.33 -22.40
CA ALA A 464 32.87 -0.31 -21.56
C ALA A 464 32.32 -1.59 -20.90
N VAL A 465 31.03 -1.60 -20.53
CA VAL A 465 30.37 -2.80 -20.01
C VAL A 465 30.23 -3.85 -21.11
N ILE A 466 29.87 -3.47 -22.33
CA ILE A 466 29.82 -4.38 -23.49
C ILE A 466 31.18 -5.03 -23.72
N GLN A 467 32.25 -4.25 -23.75
CA GLN A 467 33.61 -4.75 -24.02
C GLN A 467 34.13 -5.67 -22.92
N ASN A 468 33.93 -5.31 -21.65
CA ASN A 468 34.61 -5.97 -20.53
C ASN A 468 33.75 -7.04 -19.82
N ARG A 469 32.42 -7.00 -19.96
CA ARG A 469 31.49 -7.84 -19.17
C ARG A 469 30.52 -8.64 -20.03
N LEU A 470 30.05 -8.11 -21.15
CA LEU A 470 29.04 -8.75 -21.99
C LEU A 470 29.67 -9.50 -23.19
N THR A 471 30.50 -10.50 -22.92
CA THR A 471 31.32 -11.15 -23.96
C THR A 471 30.75 -12.45 -24.52
N LYS A 472 29.65 -12.97 -23.98
CA LYS A 472 29.03 -14.25 -24.38
C LYS A 472 27.52 -14.09 -24.58
N LYS A 473 26.94 -14.87 -25.50
CA LYS A 473 25.48 -14.98 -25.63
C LYS A 473 24.92 -15.70 -24.39
N VAL A 474 23.95 -15.07 -23.71
CA VAL A 474 23.32 -15.59 -22.48
C VAL A 474 21.80 -15.66 -22.58
N VAL A 475 21.22 -14.91 -23.52
CA VAL A 475 19.76 -14.81 -23.70
C VAL A 475 19.20 -16.09 -24.29
N ASN A 476 18.23 -16.67 -23.59
CA ASN A 476 17.33 -17.69 -24.13
C ASN A 476 16.06 -16.98 -24.63
N GLU A 477 15.85 -16.97 -25.95
CA GLU A 477 14.71 -16.31 -26.61
C GLU A 477 13.36 -16.92 -26.20
N ASN A 478 13.34 -18.20 -25.78
CA ASN A 478 12.15 -18.93 -25.37
C ASN A 478 12.01 -19.04 -23.84
N TRP A 479 12.63 -18.14 -23.06
CA TRP A 479 12.54 -18.16 -21.59
C TRP A 479 11.09 -18.10 -21.07
N HIS A 480 10.19 -17.51 -21.85
CA HIS A 480 8.78 -17.36 -21.53
C HIS A 480 7.91 -18.53 -21.99
N ALA A 481 8.49 -19.54 -22.66
CA ALA A 481 7.77 -20.71 -23.16
C ALA A 481 7.37 -21.67 -22.03
N GLY A 482 6.30 -22.43 -22.27
CA GLY A 482 5.73 -23.38 -21.29
C GLY A 482 4.60 -22.76 -20.46
N GLN A 483 3.54 -23.53 -20.22
CA GLN A 483 2.42 -23.12 -19.38
C GLN A 483 2.54 -23.79 -18.01
N GLU A 484 3.15 -23.09 -17.07
CA GLU A 484 2.94 -23.36 -15.65
C GLU A 484 1.75 -22.52 -15.21
N ARG A 485 0.71 -23.17 -14.69
CA ARG A 485 -0.45 -22.51 -14.09
C ARG A 485 -0.38 -22.70 -12.59
N ASN A 486 -0.91 -21.73 -11.85
CA ASN A 486 -1.00 -21.87 -10.40
C ASN A 486 -1.87 -23.09 -10.04
N PRO A 487 -1.53 -23.84 -8.97
CA PRO A 487 -2.29 -25.02 -8.55
C PRO A 487 -3.75 -24.68 -8.28
N THR A 488 -4.67 -25.53 -8.75
CA THR A 488 -6.11 -25.22 -8.69
C THR A 488 -6.80 -25.69 -7.42
N GLN A 489 -6.05 -26.31 -6.52
CA GLN A 489 -6.55 -26.96 -5.31
C GLN A 489 -7.00 -25.90 -4.29
N GLY A 490 -8.14 -26.15 -3.63
CA GLY A 490 -8.67 -25.25 -2.58
C GLY A 490 -9.40 -23.99 -3.08
N MET A 491 -9.42 -23.69 -4.39
CA MET A 491 -10.09 -22.49 -4.91
C MET A 491 -11.60 -22.45 -4.60
N GLU A 492 -12.29 -23.58 -4.73
CA GLU A 492 -13.72 -23.69 -4.37
C GLU A 492 -13.95 -23.40 -2.87
N ASP A 493 -13.04 -23.86 -2.01
CA ASP A 493 -13.10 -23.62 -0.57
C ASP A 493 -12.84 -22.15 -0.24
N LYS A 494 -11.88 -21.50 -0.91
CA LYS A 494 -11.62 -20.06 -0.77
C LYS A 494 -12.81 -19.21 -1.20
N ILE A 495 -13.45 -19.55 -2.31
CA ILE A 495 -14.70 -18.91 -2.75
C ILE A 495 -15.79 -19.10 -1.69
N GLY A 496 -15.94 -20.33 -1.16
CA GLY A 496 -16.91 -20.64 -0.11
C GLY A 496 -16.65 -19.89 1.20
N ASN A 497 -15.39 -19.80 1.63
CA ASN A 497 -14.95 -19.04 2.80
C ASN A 497 -15.27 -17.55 2.62
N MET A 498 -14.92 -16.96 1.48
CA MET A 498 -15.19 -15.56 1.21
C MET A 498 -16.71 -15.27 1.20
N LYS A 499 -17.53 -16.14 0.62
CA LYS A 499 -19.01 -15.99 0.68
C LYS A 499 -19.54 -16.01 2.12
N ARG A 500 -19.00 -16.87 2.97
CA ARG A 500 -19.33 -16.89 4.41
C ARG A 500 -18.87 -15.61 5.10
N ALA A 501 -17.65 -15.16 4.82
CA ALA A 501 -17.10 -13.93 5.38
C ALA A 501 -17.94 -12.70 5.01
N MET A 502 -18.41 -12.60 3.76
CA MET A 502 -19.31 -11.55 3.31
C MET A 502 -20.66 -11.54 4.04
N THR A 503 -21.18 -12.72 4.38
CA THR A 503 -22.44 -12.85 5.14
C THR A 503 -22.22 -12.50 6.62
N ASP A 504 -21.11 -12.97 7.19
CA ASP A 504 -20.69 -12.67 8.56
C ASP A 504 -20.41 -11.17 8.76
N PHE A 505 -19.85 -10.49 7.74
CA PHE A 505 -19.65 -9.04 7.74
C PHE A 505 -20.96 -8.28 7.96
N ILE A 506 -22.01 -8.59 7.18
CA ILE A 506 -23.33 -7.95 7.31
C ILE A 506 -23.90 -8.21 8.72
N LYS A 507 -23.82 -9.45 9.19
CA LYS A 507 -24.30 -9.81 10.53
C LYS A 507 -23.62 -8.97 11.61
N ARG A 508 -22.28 -8.90 11.59
CA ARG A 508 -21.50 -8.14 12.57
C ARG A 508 -21.75 -6.64 12.50
N TYR A 509 -21.94 -6.10 11.30
CA TYR A 509 -22.34 -4.70 11.13
C TYR A 509 -23.63 -4.40 11.89
N HIS A 510 -24.68 -5.22 11.71
CA HIS A 510 -25.94 -5.03 12.42
C HIS A 510 -25.81 -5.22 13.94
N GLU A 511 -24.97 -6.14 14.40
CA GLU A 511 -24.65 -6.30 15.82
C GLU A 511 -24.00 -5.03 16.40
N LEU A 512 -23.07 -4.39 15.66
CA LEU A 512 -22.44 -3.13 16.04
C LEU A 512 -23.43 -1.95 16.06
N GLU A 513 -24.29 -1.82 15.04
CA GLU A 513 -25.34 -0.78 15.03
C GLU A 513 -26.31 -0.91 16.20
N ALA A 514 -26.74 -2.13 16.51
CA ALA A 514 -27.58 -2.39 17.68
C ALA A 514 -26.88 -1.98 18.98
N MET A 515 -25.58 -2.25 19.11
CA MET A 515 -24.80 -1.80 20.26
C MET A 515 -24.64 -0.29 20.34
N PHE A 516 -24.48 0.42 19.22
CA PHE A 516 -24.46 1.89 19.24
C PHE A 516 -25.78 2.45 19.79
N HIS A 517 -26.92 1.91 19.38
CA HIS A 517 -28.22 2.29 19.94
C HIS A 517 -28.37 1.92 21.43
N GLU A 518 -27.75 0.84 21.88
CA GLU A 518 -27.70 0.50 23.31
C GLU A 518 -26.84 1.48 24.11
N LEU A 519 -25.68 1.88 23.57
CA LEU A 519 -24.78 2.89 24.16
C LEU A 519 -25.48 4.25 24.26
N GLU A 520 -26.09 4.73 23.18
CA GLU A 520 -26.86 5.99 23.15
C GLU A 520 -27.96 6.00 24.21
N ARG A 521 -28.79 4.95 24.26
CA ARG A 521 -29.86 4.83 25.25
C ARG A 521 -29.35 4.77 26.69
N ALA A 522 -28.21 4.11 26.92
CA ALA A 522 -27.60 4.05 28.25
C ALA A 522 -26.99 5.40 28.66
N ALA A 523 -26.39 6.12 27.73
CA ALA A 523 -25.83 7.46 27.92
C ALA A 523 -26.93 8.49 28.25
N ILE A 524 -28.02 8.51 27.48
CA ILE A 524 -29.19 9.38 27.72
C ILE A 524 -29.78 9.13 29.12
N ARG A 525 -29.84 7.86 29.53
CA ARG A 525 -30.37 7.46 30.85
C ARG A 525 -29.32 7.52 31.97
N LYS A 526 -28.09 7.98 31.68
CA LYS A 526 -26.96 8.06 32.62
C LYS A 526 -26.69 6.77 33.40
N LYS A 527 -26.77 5.61 32.73
CA LYS A 527 -26.53 4.29 33.33
C LYS A 527 -25.05 3.89 33.25
N GLU A 528 -24.21 4.46 34.11
CA GLU A 528 -22.74 4.31 34.06
C GLU A 528 -22.26 2.85 34.16
N ASP A 529 -22.76 2.07 35.11
CA ASP A 529 -22.39 0.64 35.25
C ASP A 529 -22.71 -0.18 33.99
N LYS A 530 -23.80 0.18 33.31
CA LYS A 530 -24.17 -0.46 32.05
C LYS A 530 -23.22 -0.05 30.93
N LEU A 531 -22.81 1.22 30.87
CA LEU A 531 -21.89 1.73 29.87
C LEU A 531 -20.53 1.03 29.94
N LEU A 532 -19.99 0.81 31.14
CA LEU A 532 -18.73 0.08 31.32
C LEU A 532 -18.78 -1.33 30.73
N LYS A 533 -19.88 -2.07 30.97
CA LYS A 533 -20.09 -3.40 30.37
C LYS A 533 -20.27 -3.34 28.86
N LEU A 534 -20.96 -2.32 28.36
CA LEU A 534 -21.16 -2.12 26.93
C LEU A 534 -19.86 -1.80 26.20
N PHE A 535 -18.94 -1.03 26.79
CA PHE A 535 -17.63 -0.76 26.18
C PHE A 535 -16.81 -2.04 25.99
N ALA A 536 -16.71 -2.88 27.01
CA ALA A 536 -15.97 -4.15 26.89
C ALA A 536 -16.57 -5.08 25.83
N ARG A 537 -17.92 -5.16 25.76
CA ARG A 537 -18.61 -5.92 24.72
C ARG A 537 -18.40 -5.32 23.34
N PHE A 538 -18.41 -3.98 23.24
CA PHE A 538 -18.19 -3.25 22.00
C PHE A 538 -16.79 -3.55 21.42
N ASP A 539 -15.75 -3.41 22.24
CA ASP A 539 -14.36 -3.67 21.85
C ASP A 539 -14.20 -5.08 21.28
N GLU A 540 -14.81 -6.09 21.93
CA GLU A 540 -14.76 -7.47 21.47
C GLU A 540 -15.49 -7.68 20.13
N GLN A 541 -16.68 -7.10 19.94
CA GLN A 541 -17.38 -7.23 18.65
C GLN A 541 -16.68 -6.46 17.53
N PHE A 542 -16.15 -5.27 17.82
CA PHE A 542 -15.40 -4.49 16.83
C PHE A 542 -14.11 -5.20 16.42
N ARG A 543 -13.42 -5.84 17.37
CA ARG A 543 -12.29 -6.72 17.08
C ARG A 543 -12.67 -7.86 16.15
N ARG A 544 -13.79 -8.54 16.41
CA ARG A 544 -14.28 -9.63 15.52
C ARG A 544 -14.69 -9.13 14.14
N PHE A 545 -15.30 -7.95 14.05
CA PHE A 545 -15.65 -7.32 12.78
C PHE A 545 -14.41 -7.04 11.93
N THR A 546 -13.35 -6.52 12.56
CA THR A 546 -12.09 -6.24 11.87
C THR A 546 -11.24 -7.49 11.59
N GLN A 547 -11.52 -8.64 12.18
CA GLN A 547 -10.86 -9.93 11.89
C GLN A 547 -11.57 -10.77 10.81
N ASN A 548 -12.56 -10.20 10.14
CA ASN A 548 -13.32 -10.89 9.10
C ASN A 548 -12.53 -10.90 7.77
N ASP A 549 -12.45 -12.05 7.08
CA ASP A 549 -11.70 -12.17 5.81
C ASP A 549 -12.11 -11.14 4.75
N PHE A 550 -13.41 -10.85 4.58
CA PHE A 550 -13.84 -9.85 3.61
C PHE A 550 -13.38 -8.45 4.03
N PHE A 551 -13.43 -8.17 5.34
CA PHE A 551 -12.88 -6.94 5.89
C PHE A 551 -11.39 -6.83 5.57
N ASP A 552 -10.59 -7.85 5.88
CA ASP A 552 -9.14 -7.81 5.70
C ASP A 552 -8.72 -7.74 4.24
N VAL A 553 -9.40 -8.47 3.36
CA VAL A 553 -9.03 -8.57 1.95
C VAL A 553 -9.49 -7.36 1.14
N TYR A 554 -10.71 -6.85 1.36
CA TYR A 554 -11.31 -5.83 0.49
C TYR A 554 -11.62 -4.51 1.17
N VAL A 555 -11.90 -4.49 2.48
CA VAL A 555 -12.32 -3.26 3.17
C VAL A 555 -11.12 -2.52 3.76
N ARG A 556 -10.32 -3.19 4.57
CA ARG A 556 -9.12 -2.69 5.24
C ARG A 556 -8.17 -1.93 4.31
N PRO A 557 -7.77 -2.45 3.12
CA PRO A 557 -6.88 -1.69 2.23
C PRO A 557 -7.50 -0.38 1.74
N VAL A 558 -8.82 -0.33 1.57
CA VAL A 558 -9.54 0.87 1.11
C VAL A 558 -9.71 1.90 2.25
N VAL A 559 -9.96 1.43 3.47
CA VAL A 559 -10.18 2.29 4.64
C VAL A 559 -8.93 2.47 5.51
N ARG A 560 -7.72 2.13 5.01
CA ARG A 560 -6.47 2.12 5.79
C ARG A 560 -6.19 3.46 6.46
N VAL A 561 -6.28 4.56 5.72
CA VAL A 561 -6.08 5.93 6.24
C VAL A 561 -7.10 6.27 7.32
N TYR A 562 -8.36 5.90 7.12
CA TYR A 562 -9.42 6.09 8.11
C TYR A 562 -9.24 5.19 9.34
N THR A 563 -8.61 4.03 9.18
CA THR A 563 -8.25 3.15 10.29
C THR A 563 -7.19 3.82 11.16
N GLU A 564 -6.15 4.41 10.56
CA GLU A 564 -5.14 5.16 11.30
C GLU A 564 -5.77 6.36 12.04
N MET A 565 -6.68 7.10 11.38
CA MET A 565 -7.42 8.20 12.03
C MET A 565 -8.29 7.71 13.18
N LEU A 566 -9.03 6.61 13.01
CA LEU A 566 -9.85 6.01 14.05
C LEU A 566 -8.99 5.54 15.23
N GLN A 567 -7.80 4.99 14.99
CA GLN A 567 -6.87 4.58 16.06
C GLN A 567 -6.41 5.78 16.90
N LYS A 568 -6.10 6.91 16.27
CA LYS A 568 -5.78 8.17 16.97
C LYS A 568 -6.95 8.63 17.83
N GLU A 569 -8.16 8.65 17.26
CA GLU A 569 -9.34 9.08 17.99
C GLU A 569 -9.70 8.09 19.13
N ALA A 570 -9.53 6.78 18.91
CA ALA A 570 -9.73 5.75 19.92
C ALA A 570 -8.77 5.93 21.12
N HIS A 571 -7.53 6.39 20.90
CA HIS A 571 -6.62 6.74 21.98
C HIS A 571 -7.17 7.88 22.85
N ASN A 572 -7.71 8.93 22.21
CA ASN A 572 -8.34 10.06 22.91
C ASN A 572 -9.62 9.65 23.64
N ILE A 573 -10.42 8.76 23.06
CA ILE A 573 -11.63 8.20 23.68
C ILE A 573 -11.28 7.38 24.93
N ARG A 574 -10.17 6.64 24.92
CA ARG A 574 -9.74 5.85 26.09
C ARG A 574 -9.39 6.72 27.29
N LYS A 575 -8.85 7.92 27.05
CA LYS A 575 -8.51 8.90 28.09
C LYS A 575 -9.74 9.56 28.74
N GLU A 576 -10.90 9.54 28.08
CA GLU A 576 -12.14 10.10 28.61
C GLU A 576 -12.62 9.35 29.86
N GLN A 577 -12.86 10.10 30.94
CA GLN A 577 -13.25 9.56 32.25
C GLN A 577 -14.75 9.53 32.42
N ASP A 578 -15.49 10.49 31.85
CA ASP A 578 -16.95 10.52 31.94
C ASP A 578 -17.55 9.44 31.00
N PRO A 579 -18.22 8.40 31.54
CA PRO A 579 -18.76 7.32 30.71
C PRO A 579 -19.82 7.77 29.70
N VAL A 580 -20.59 8.81 30.01
CA VAL A 580 -21.63 9.36 29.12
C VAL A 580 -20.98 10.11 27.96
N VAL A 581 -20.00 10.96 28.24
CA VAL A 581 -19.23 11.66 27.19
C VAL A 581 -18.47 10.65 26.33
N LYS A 582 -17.83 9.66 26.97
CA LYS A 582 -17.11 8.57 26.28
C LYS A 582 -18.02 7.81 25.34
N ALA A 583 -19.24 7.47 25.76
CA ALA A 583 -20.21 6.79 24.91
C ALA A 583 -20.56 7.60 23.67
N GLY A 584 -20.78 8.92 23.83
CA GLY A 584 -21.01 9.82 22.71
C GLY A 584 -19.84 9.88 21.71
N LYS A 585 -18.60 9.91 22.21
CA LYS A 585 -17.39 9.88 21.36
C LYS A 585 -17.21 8.53 20.65
N VAL A 586 -17.42 7.40 21.34
CA VAL A 586 -17.38 6.05 20.74
C VAL A 586 -18.40 5.95 19.61
N VAL A 587 -19.66 6.28 19.87
CA VAL A 587 -20.72 6.18 18.86
C VAL A 587 -20.40 7.06 17.65
N ARG A 588 -19.96 8.31 17.86
CA ARG A 588 -19.63 9.21 16.76
C ARG A 588 -18.50 8.68 15.88
N ALA A 589 -17.34 8.39 16.48
CA ALA A 589 -16.15 8.00 15.72
C ALA A 589 -16.32 6.65 15.03
N PHE A 590 -16.79 5.64 15.78
CA PHE A 590 -16.87 4.28 15.26
C PHE A 590 -18.06 4.05 14.35
N ARG A 591 -19.21 4.73 14.54
CA ARG A 591 -20.35 4.60 13.60
C ARG A 591 -20.02 5.21 12.24
N SER A 592 -19.37 6.38 12.21
CA SER A 592 -18.90 6.98 10.95
C SER A 592 -17.93 6.07 10.20
N TYR A 593 -16.98 5.48 10.92
CA TYR A 593 -16.06 4.50 10.34
C TYR A 593 -16.78 3.23 9.84
N LEU A 594 -17.74 2.71 10.62
CA LEU A 594 -18.50 1.52 10.26
C LEU A 594 -19.34 1.75 8.99
N HIS A 595 -19.93 2.94 8.84
CA HIS A 595 -20.66 3.32 7.62
C HIS A 595 -19.74 3.34 6.40
N LEU A 596 -18.53 3.88 6.52
CA LEU A 596 -17.54 3.82 5.43
C LEU A 596 -17.21 2.37 5.04
N CYS A 597 -17.04 1.48 6.02
CA CYS A 597 -16.80 0.06 5.76
C CYS A 597 -17.96 -0.59 4.99
N GLN A 598 -19.20 -0.22 5.30
CA GLN A 598 -20.39 -0.70 4.59
C GLN A 598 -20.50 -0.13 3.17
N GLN A 599 -20.10 1.13 2.95
CA GLN A 599 -20.01 1.68 1.58
C GLN A 599 -19.02 0.87 0.73
N VAL A 600 -17.82 0.59 1.26
CA VAL A 600 -16.82 -0.24 0.56
C VAL A 600 -17.35 -1.66 0.31
N TYR A 601 -18.10 -2.24 1.25
CA TYR A 601 -18.78 -3.52 1.02
C TYR A 601 -19.69 -3.45 -0.21
N ASN A 602 -20.56 -2.44 -0.29
CA ASN A 602 -21.53 -2.31 -1.39
C ASN A 602 -20.89 -2.07 -2.75
N GLU A 603 -19.67 -1.54 -2.79
CA GLU A 603 -18.90 -1.38 -4.02
C GLU A 603 -18.18 -2.67 -4.43
N MET A 604 -17.54 -3.36 -3.47
CA MET A 604 -16.68 -4.51 -3.76
C MET A 604 -17.46 -5.83 -3.83
N ALA A 605 -18.46 -6.03 -2.97
CA ALA A 605 -19.20 -7.29 -2.87
C ALA A 605 -19.88 -7.70 -4.20
N PRO A 606 -20.55 -6.80 -4.95
CA PRO A 606 -21.12 -7.16 -6.24
C PRO A 606 -20.07 -7.60 -7.26
N LEU A 607 -18.90 -6.96 -7.29
CA LEU A 607 -17.80 -7.32 -8.20
C LEU A 607 -17.21 -8.69 -7.84
N VAL A 608 -16.98 -8.94 -6.55
CA VAL A 608 -16.51 -10.26 -6.07
C VAL A 608 -17.49 -11.37 -6.48
N GLN A 609 -18.79 -11.12 -6.31
CA GLN A 609 -19.82 -12.13 -6.57
C GLN A 609 -20.06 -12.36 -8.06
N THR A 610 -20.11 -11.31 -8.88
CA THR A 610 -20.55 -11.39 -10.28
C THR A 610 -19.41 -11.51 -11.29
N TYR A 611 -18.20 -11.07 -10.95
CA TYR A 611 -17.02 -11.16 -11.81
C TYR A 611 -16.01 -12.16 -11.29
N LEU A 612 -15.48 -11.94 -10.07
CA LEU A 612 -14.31 -12.69 -9.60
C LEU A 612 -14.64 -14.16 -9.34
N HIS A 613 -15.62 -14.45 -8.49
CA HIS A 613 -15.97 -15.82 -8.12
C HIS A 613 -16.37 -16.67 -9.34
N PRO A 614 -17.18 -16.19 -10.29
CA PRO A 614 -17.47 -16.92 -11.52
C PRO A 614 -16.23 -17.16 -12.38
N ALA A 615 -15.32 -16.20 -12.49
CA ALA A 615 -14.10 -16.31 -13.31
C ALA A 615 -13.07 -17.30 -12.73
N LEU A 616 -13.05 -17.49 -11.41
CA LEU A 616 -12.17 -18.42 -10.69
C LEU A 616 -12.71 -19.86 -10.64
N LYS A 617 -14.01 -20.08 -10.81
CA LYS A 617 -14.60 -21.42 -10.89
C LYS A 617 -14.19 -22.09 -12.21
N GLN A 618 -13.24 -23.01 -12.15
CA GLN A 618 -12.66 -23.65 -13.33
C GLN A 618 -13.42 -24.88 -13.87
N LYS A 619 -14.36 -25.46 -13.12
CA LYS A 619 -15.06 -26.65 -13.59
C LYS A 619 -16.20 -26.28 -14.53
N ASP A 620 -16.17 -26.89 -15.72
CA ASP A 620 -17.41 -27.19 -16.44
C ASP A 620 -18.21 -28.15 -15.54
N ASP A 621 -19.15 -27.59 -14.80
CA ASP A 621 -20.04 -28.36 -13.92
C ASP A 621 -21.18 -29.04 -14.73
N GLY A 622 -21.06 -29.03 -16.06
CA GLY A 622 -22.01 -29.56 -17.03
C GLY A 622 -23.21 -28.65 -17.25
N TRP A 623 -23.23 -27.46 -16.65
CA TRP A 623 -24.33 -26.51 -16.78
C TRP A 623 -24.06 -25.49 -17.90
N LYS A 624 -24.96 -25.42 -18.86
CA LYS A 624 -24.98 -24.39 -19.90
C LYS A 624 -25.68 -23.15 -19.37
N ARG A 625 -25.00 -22.00 -19.43
CA ARG A 625 -25.51 -20.71 -18.95
C ARG A 625 -26.23 -19.96 -20.06
N ARG A 626 -27.34 -19.31 -19.73
CA ARG A 626 -28.05 -18.37 -20.62
C ARG A 626 -28.33 -17.08 -19.86
N GLU A 627 -27.59 -16.04 -20.20
CA GLU A 627 -27.63 -14.72 -19.53
C GLU A 627 -28.95 -13.99 -19.80
N CYS A 628 -29.44 -13.20 -18.84
CA CYS A 628 -30.72 -12.48 -18.96
C CYS A 628 -30.85 -11.57 -20.18
N THR A 629 -29.74 -11.17 -20.80
CA THR A 629 -29.74 -10.39 -22.04
C THR A 629 -29.94 -11.24 -23.30
N SER A 630 -30.06 -12.56 -23.18
CA SER A 630 -30.31 -13.47 -24.31
C SER A 630 -31.67 -13.20 -24.95
N SER A 631 -31.70 -13.20 -26.29
CA SER A 631 -32.92 -13.06 -27.08
C SER A 631 -33.93 -14.20 -26.90
N GLU A 632 -33.54 -15.28 -26.21
CA GLU A 632 -34.41 -16.40 -25.88
C GLU A 632 -35.43 -16.10 -24.77
N PHE A 633 -35.21 -15.03 -24.00
CA PHE A 633 -36.12 -14.61 -22.93
C PHE A 633 -37.16 -13.62 -23.44
N GLN A 634 -38.44 -13.96 -23.25
CA GLN A 634 -39.54 -13.04 -23.44
C GLN A 634 -39.98 -12.47 -22.10
N TYR A 635 -39.79 -11.16 -21.93
CA TYR A 635 -40.19 -10.41 -20.74
C TYR A 635 -41.59 -9.82 -20.95
N ILE A 636 -42.55 -10.21 -20.11
CA ILE A 636 -43.93 -9.71 -20.09
C ILE A 636 -44.11 -8.88 -18.83
N GLY A 637 -44.65 -7.66 -19.00
CA GLY A 637 -44.69 -6.63 -17.97
C GLY A 637 -43.53 -5.65 -18.06
N GLN A 638 -43.41 -4.76 -17.07
CA GLN A 638 -42.39 -3.75 -16.92
C GLN A 638 -41.14 -4.36 -16.28
N TRP A 639 -40.10 -4.49 -17.09
CA TRP A 639 -38.78 -4.97 -16.66
C TRP A 639 -37.74 -3.89 -16.91
N ARG A 640 -36.87 -3.67 -15.92
CA ARG A 640 -35.79 -2.70 -16.00
C ARG A 640 -34.46 -3.44 -16.08
N LYS A 641 -33.70 -3.19 -17.15
CA LYS A 641 -32.31 -3.62 -17.23
C LYS A 641 -31.48 -2.76 -16.28
N LYS A 642 -30.66 -3.40 -15.46
CA LYS A 642 -29.66 -2.79 -14.58
C LYS A 642 -28.30 -3.38 -14.90
N GLU A 643 -27.26 -2.62 -14.58
CA GLU A 643 -25.89 -2.96 -14.89
C GLU A 643 -25.01 -2.71 -13.67
N ILE A 644 -24.16 -3.67 -13.35
CA ILE A 644 -23.07 -3.51 -12.38
C ILE A 644 -21.88 -2.98 -13.17
N LYS A 645 -21.42 -1.78 -12.82
CA LYS A 645 -20.41 -1.05 -13.57
C LYS A 645 -19.20 -0.68 -12.71
N ILE A 646 -18.06 -0.54 -13.35
CA ILE A 646 -16.88 0.09 -12.78
C ILE A 646 -16.67 1.43 -13.48
N GLU A 647 -16.70 2.53 -12.73
CA GLU A 647 -16.43 3.85 -13.27
C GLU A 647 -14.93 4.03 -13.55
N LYS A 648 -14.59 4.47 -14.77
CA LYS A 648 -13.23 4.87 -15.13
C LYS A 648 -12.99 6.30 -14.67
N GLN A 649 -12.04 6.47 -13.75
CA GLN A 649 -11.71 7.79 -13.17
C GLN A 649 -11.30 8.85 -14.20
N SER A 650 -10.87 8.48 -15.41
CA SER A 650 -10.31 9.41 -16.40
C SER A 650 -11.28 9.89 -17.48
N SER A 651 -12.38 9.17 -17.76
CA SER A 651 -13.27 9.47 -18.90
C SER A 651 -14.76 9.60 -18.55
N GLY A 652 -15.17 9.25 -17.33
CA GLY A 652 -16.60 9.14 -16.97
C GLY A 652 -17.31 7.97 -17.67
N GLU A 653 -16.59 7.21 -18.49
CA GLU A 653 -17.06 5.95 -19.04
C GLU A 653 -17.05 4.87 -17.96
N ALA A 654 -17.88 3.85 -18.12
CA ALA A 654 -17.96 2.76 -17.15
C ALA A 654 -17.94 1.41 -17.86
N ASP A 655 -17.12 0.49 -17.37
CA ASP A 655 -17.09 -0.89 -17.85
C ASP A 655 -18.29 -1.63 -17.26
N VAL A 656 -19.16 -2.17 -18.12
CA VAL A 656 -20.27 -3.03 -17.68
C VAL A 656 -19.72 -4.42 -17.39
N ILE A 657 -19.78 -4.80 -16.12
CA ILE A 657 -19.23 -6.07 -15.61
C ILE A 657 -20.28 -7.17 -15.65
N SER A 658 -21.53 -6.83 -15.30
CA SER A 658 -22.66 -7.74 -15.31
C SER A 658 -23.94 -6.96 -15.55
N ALA A 659 -24.96 -7.63 -16.09
CA ALA A 659 -26.29 -7.08 -16.27
C ALA A 659 -27.32 -7.99 -15.61
N TYR A 660 -28.41 -7.41 -15.14
CA TYR A 660 -29.56 -8.13 -14.61
C TYR A 660 -30.84 -7.39 -14.96
N TYR A 661 -31.95 -8.12 -14.94
CA TYR A 661 -33.28 -7.53 -15.08
C TYR A 661 -33.99 -7.55 -13.74
N GLU A 662 -34.61 -6.44 -13.38
CA GLU A 662 -35.46 -6.34 -12.20
C GLU A 662 -36.89 -5.96 -12.58
N THR A 663 -37.84 -6.42 -11.77
CA THR A 663 -39.23 -5.95 -11.80
C THR A 663 -39.79 -5.95 -10.39
N ASN A 664 -40.81 -5.13 -10.18
CA ASN A 664 -41.67 -5.13 -9.01
C ASN A 664 -43.16 -5.07 -9.42
N GLU A 665 -43.46 -5.35 -10.68
CA GLU A 665 -44.83 -5.35 -11.18
C GLU A 665 -45.47 -6.71 -10.91
N PRO A 666 -46.59 -6.77 -10.16
CA PRO A 666 -47.33 -8.00 -9.96
C PRO A 666 -47.75 -8.62 -11.29
N ASN A 667 -47.57 -9.93 -11.42
CA ASN A 667 -47.80 -10.73 -12.62
C ASN A 667 -46.78 -10.58 -13.75
N ALA A 668 -45.73 -9.77 -13.60
CA ALA A 668 -44.62 -9.75 -14.53
C ALA A 668 -44.02 -11.17 -14.68
N THR A 669 -43.76 -11.57 -15.92
CA THR A 669 -43.40 -12.95 -16.27
C THR A 669 -42.21 -13.00 -17.21
N ILE A 670 -41.29 -13.94 -16.99
CA ILE A 670 -40.24 -14.33 -17.94
C ILE A 670 -40.67 -15.64 -18.59
N LYS A 671 -40.72 -15.69 -19.92
CA LYS A 671 -40.99 -16.93 -20.68
C LYS A 671 -39.75 -17.34 -21.48
N PHE A 672 -39.43 -18.63 -21.49
CA PHE A 672 -38.37 -19.21 -22.31
C PHE A 672 -38.60 -20.70 -22.51
N THR A 673 -37.82 -21.29 -23.43
CA THR A 673 -37.82 -22.75 -23.65
C THR A 673 -36.43 -23.32 -23.43
N PHE A 674 -36.35 -24.54 -22.89
CA PHE A 674 -35.09 -25.27 -22.83
C PHE A 674 -35.30 -26.76 -23.03
N LYS A 675 -34.25 -27.44 -23.49
CA LYS A 675 -34.19 -28.90 -23.58
C LYS A 675 -33.14 -29.37 -22.59
N GLY A 676 -33.48 -30.33 -21.74
CA GLY A 676 -32.53 -30.84 -20.76
C GLY A 676 -33.13 -31.61 -19.61
N THR A 677 -32.27 -32.04 -18.69
CA THR A 677 -32.60 -32.83 -17.50
C THR A 677 -32.60 -32.02 -16.19
N ALA A 678 -32.12 -30.78 -16.21
CA ALA A 678 -32.11 -29.91 -15.03
C ALA A 678 -32.17 -28.42 -15.41
N LEU A 679 -32.72 -27.61 -14.49
CA LEU A 679 -32.84 -26.16 -14.61
C LEU A 679 -32.49 -25.50 -13.26
N ARG A 680 -31.71 -24.43 -13.32
CA ARG A 680 -31.53 -23.47 -12.23
C ARG A 680 -31.94 -22.07 -12.68
N VAL A 681 -32.59 -21.35 -11.78
CA VAL A 681 -32.84 -19.92 -11.91
C VAL A 681 -31.86 -19.20 -11.00
N ILE A 682 -31.02 -18.35 -11.59
CA ILE A 682 -30.01 -17.56 -10.89
C ILE A 682 -30.47 -16.11 -10.84
N GLY A 683 -30.38 -15.52 -9.65
CA GLY A 683 -30.72 -14.13 -9.41
C GLY A 683 -30.12 -13.65 -8.10
N ALA A 684 -30.67 -12.55 -7.58
CA ALA A 684 -30.20 -11.97 -6.34
C ALA A 684 -31.16 -12.21 -5.17
N ARG A 685 -30.58 -12.39 -3.98
CA ARG A 685 -31.31 -12.39 -2.70
C ARG A 685 -31.14 -11.03 -2.01
N HIS A 686 -32.22 -10.51 -1.43
CA HIS A 686 -32.23 -9.25 -0.68
C HIS A 686 -33.45 -9.20 0.23
N VAL A 687 -33.46 -8.35 1.26
CA VAL A 687 -34.65 -8.16 2.12
C VAL A 687 -35.84 -7.62 1.33
N GLU A 688 -35.60 -6.82 0.28
CA GLU A 688 -36.65 -6.25 -0.57
C GLU A 688 -37.20 -7.23 -1.61
N CYS A 689 -36.49 -8.34 -1.85
CA CYS A 689 -36.91 -9.33 -2.84
C CYS A 689 -38.20 -10.06 -2.43
N SER A 690 -38.94 -10.53 -3.43
CA SER A 690 -40.17 -11.29 -3.29
C SER A 690 -39.94 -12.67 -2.67
N ASP A 691 -40.89 -13.10 -1.83
CA ASP A 691 -41.02 -14.48 -1.37
C ASP A 691 -42.12 -15.27 -2.11
N GLN A 692 -42.78 -14.63 -3.11
CA GLN A 692 -43.89 -15.17 -3.90
C GLN A 692 -43.54 -15.31 -5.40
N LEU A 693 -42.37 -15.86 -5.73
CA LEU A 693 -42.03 -16.20 -7.12
C LEU A 693 -42.58 -17.57 -7.48
N GLN A 694 -43.00 -17.77 -8.74
CA GLN A 694 -43.54 -19.05 -9.22
C GLN A 694 -42.81 -19.51 -10.48
N VAL A 695 -42.29 -20.74 -10.50
CA VAL A 695 -41.89 -21.42 -11.74
C VAL A 695 -43.04 -22.31 -12.20
N ILE A 696 -43.47 -22.12 -13.44
CA ILE A 696 -44.53 -22.88 -14.09
C ILE A 696 -43.93 -23.54 -15.33
N MET A 697 -44.10 -24.85 -15.46
CA MET A 697 -43.81 -25.63 -16.66
C MET A 697 -44.84 -26.77 -16.76
N ARG A 698 -44.91 -27.46 -17.89
CA ARG A 698 -45.96 -28.47 -18.13
C ARG A 698 -46.00 -29.54 -17.03
N GLY A 699 -47.09 -29.54 -16.23
CA GLY A 699 -47.30 -30.47 -15.11
C GLY A 699 -46.54 -30.10 -13.82
N TYR A 700 -45.92 -28.93 -13.75
CA TYR A 700 -45.12 -28.49 -12.60
C TYR A 700 -45.34 -27.01 -12.31
N LYS A 701 -45.81 -26.71 -11.10
CA LYS A 701 -45.94 -25.36 -10.58
C LYS A 701 -45.37 -25.34 -9.17
N ARG A 702 -44.34 -24.53 -8.92
CA ARG A 702 -43.78 -24.37 -7.58
C ARG A 702 -43.47 -22.92 -7.26
N ASN A 703 -43.72 -22.57 -6.00
CA ASN A 703 -43.33 -21.29 -5.46
C ASN A 703 -41.90 -21.37 -4.92
N PHE A 704 -41.17 -20.27 -4.97
CA PHE A 704 -39.84 -20.11 -4.40
C PHE A 704 -39.64 -18.66 -3.96
N SER A 705 -38.64 -18.44 -3.11
CA SER A 705 -38.37 -17.13 -2.50
C SER A 705 -36.98 -16.63 -2.84
N ALA A 706 -36.92 -15.36 -3.24
CA ALA A 706 -35.70 -14.57 -3.35
C ALA A 706 -35.48 -13.65 -2.14
N GLN A 707 -36.42 -13.57 -1.20
CA GLN A 707 -36.26 -12.80 0.02
C GLN A 707 -35.17 -13.39 0.92
N ASP A 708 -34.27 -12.54 1.40
CA ASP A 708 -33.38 -12.88 2.52
C ASP A 708 -33.27 -11.69 3.48
N ARG A 709 -33.91 -11.82 4.64
CA ARG A 709 -33.95 -10.78 5.68
C ARG A 709 -32.61 -10.58 6.40
N LYS A 710 -31.63 -11.46 6.18
CA LYS A 710 -30.28 -11.31 6.74
C LYS A 710 -29.47 -10.26 5.98
N ILE A 711 -29.84 -9.98 4.73
CA ILE A 711 -29.23 -8.93 3.91
C ILE A 711 -30.06 -7.68 4.14
N GLY A 712 -29.64 -6.86 5.11
CA GLY A 712 -30.33 -5.62 5.43
C GLY A 712 -30.41 -4.67 4.22
N ASP A 713 -31.38 -3.76 4.26
CA ASP A 713 -31.65 -2.72 3.25
C ASP A 713 -30.47 -1.80 2.95
N LEU A 714 -29.56 -1.66 3.92
CA LEU A 714 -28.30 -0.92 3.73
C LEU A 714 -27.29 -1.66 2.84
N PHE A 715 -27.47 -2.96 2.55
CA PHE A 715 -26.48 -3.75 1.82
C PHE A 715 -26.91 -4.05 0.39
N SER A 716 -25.94 -4.09 -0.53
CA SER A 716 -26.20 -4.53 -1.90
C SER A 716 -26.78 -5.95 -1.91
N PRO A 717 -27.68 -6.29 -2.86
CA PRO A 717 -28.18 -7.65 -3.02
C PRO A 717 -27.04 -8.68 -3.10
N GLN A 718 -27.28 -9.88 -2.57
CA GLN A 718 -26.39 -11.02 -2.83
C GLN A 718 -26.75 -11.59 -4.20
N PHE A 719 -25.91 -11.31 -5.19
CA PHE A 719 -25.98 -11.82 -6.54
C PHE A 719 -25.45 -13.26 -6.65
N GLU A 720 -25.64 -13.86 -7.82
CA GLU A 720 -25.18 -15.21 -8.16
C GLU A 720 -25.71 -16.29 -7.20
N GLN A 721 -26.98 -16.13 -6.80
CA GLN A 721 -27.68 -17.07 -5.92
C GLN A 721 -28.58 -17.98 -6.73
N ILE A 722 -28.58 -19.27 -6.38
CA ILE A 722 -29.58 -20.21 -6.87
C ILE A 722 -30.90 -19.89 -6.15
N LEU A 723 -31.84 -19.31 -6.89
CA LEU A 723 -33.18 -18.99 -6.38
C LEU A 723 -34.10 -20.21 -6.46
N PHE A 724 -33.94 -21.00 -7.52
CA PHE A 724 -34.69 -22.22 -7.78
C PHE A 724 -33.80 -23.24 -8.49
N GLN A 725 -33.95 -24.53 -8.14
CA GLN A 725 -33.31 -25.64 -8.84
C GLN A 725 -34.27 -26.82 -8.96
N ILE A 726 -34.25 -27.46 -10.12
CA ILE A 726 -34.88 -28.75 -10.38
C ILE A 726 -33.91 -29.65 -11.17
N SER A 727 -33.90 -30.93 -10.85
CA SER A 727 -33.11 -31.97 -11.51
C SER A 727 -33.99 -33.19 -11.77
N GLY A 728 -33.54 -34.10 -12.64
CA GLY A 728 -34.26 -35.35 -12.94
C GLY A 728 -35.45 -35.16 -13.88
N LEU A 729 -35.43 -34.11 -14.70
CA LEU A 729 -36.38 -33.92 -15.78
C LEU A 729 -36.12 -34.90 -16.92
N SER A 730 -37.17 -35.27 -17.66
CA SER A 730 -37.00 -36.08 -18.86
C SER A 730 -36.35 -35.24 -19.97
N PRO A 731 -35.46 -35.81 -20.81
CA PRO A 731 -34.68 -35.05 -21.80
C PRO A 731 -35.54 -34.62 -23.01
N ARG A 732 -36.44 -33.67 -22.78
CA ARG A 732 -37.37 -33.09 -23.76
C ARG A 732 -37.40 -31.57 -23.65
N ILE A 733 -38.16 -30.93 -24.52
CA ILE A 733 -38.35 -29.47 -24.52
C ILE A 733 -39.40 -29.11 -23.46
N TYR A 734 -39.11 -28.09 -22.67
CA TYR A 734 -39.99 -27.49 -21.67
C TYR A 734 -40.22 -26.02 -21.99
N ASP A 735 -41.49 -25.61 -22.00
CA ASP A 735 -41.91 -24.21 -21.91
C ASP A 735 -41.96 -23.82 -20.43
N VAL A 736 -41.22 -22.77 -20.08
CA VAL A 736 -41.08 -22.31 -18.69
C VAL A 736 -41.56 -20.87 -18.57
N GLU A 737 -42.37 -20.61 -17.55
CA GLU A 737 -42.76 -19.28 -17.12
C GLU A 737 -42.30 -19.04 -15.68
N ILE A 738 -41.60 -17.94 -15.44
CA ILE A 738 -41.25 -17.46 -14.11
C ILE A 738 -42.07 -16.21 -13.83
N LYS A 739 -42.97 -16.28 -12.85
CA LYS A 739 -43.94 -15.22 -12.54
C LYS A 739 -43.70 -14.62 -11.15
N LEU A 740 -43.70 -13.29 -11.08
CA LEU A 740 -43.77 -12.54 -9.83
C LEU A 740 -45.24 -12.39 -9.40
N ALA A 741 -45.60 -12.83 -8.19
CA ALA A 741 -47.00 -12.81 -7.74
C ALA A 741 -47.37 -11.62 -6.84
N ASP A 742 -46.40 -10.90 -6.29
CA ASP A 742 -46.59 -9.73 -5.43
C ASP A 742 -45.92 -8.48 -6.03
N ASP A 743 -45.90 -7.37 -5.28
CA ASP A 743 -45.34 -6.08 -5.66
C ASP A 743 -43.89 -5.88 -5.16
N ARG A 744 -43.23 -6.96 -4.72
CA ARG A 744 -41.85 -6.96 -4.26
C ARG A 744 -40.88 -7.18 -5.41
N ILE A 745 -39.59 -6.95 -5.15
CA ILE A 745 -38.58 -6.97 -6.22
C ILE A 745 -38.27 -8.42 -6.62
N PHE A 746 -38.17 -8.67 -7.92
CA PHE A 746 -37.51 -9.85 -8.47
C PHE A 746 -36.30 -9.41 -9.28
N ILE A 747 -35.11 -9.88 -8.89
CA ILE A 747 -33.85 -9.68 -9.62
C ILE A 747 -33.47 -10.99 -10.32
N PHE A 748 -33.49 -10.98 -11.64
CA PHE A 748 -33.14 -12.12 -12.50
C PHE A 748 -31.81 -11.86 -13.23
N GLN A 749 -30.88 -12.80 -13.14
CA GLN A 749 -29.56 -12.70 -13.77
C GLN A 749 -29.40 -13.66 -14.94
N ARG A 750 -29.76 -14.93 -14.77
CA ARG A 750 -29.61 -15.97 -15.79
C ARG A 750 -30.35 -17.25 -15.43
N ILE A 751 -30.38 -18.19 -16.37
CA ILE A 751 -30.63 -19.60 -16.05
C ILE A 751 -29.38 -20.44 -16.33
N GLU A 752 -29.32 -21.59 -15.67
CA GLU A 752 -28.40 -22.66 -16.01
C GLU A 752 -29.21 -23.92 -16.34
N VAL A 753 -28.84 -24.63 -17.41
CA VAL A 753 -29.50 -25.87 -17.83
C VAL A 753 -28.51 -27.01 -18.04
N LYS A 754 -28.91 -28.24 -17.77
CA LYS A 754 -28.15 -29.45 -18.13
C LYS A 754 -28.88 -30.24 -19.19
N ASP A 755 -28.14 -30.82 -20.12
CA ASP A 755 -28.68 -31.74 -21.13
C ASP A 755 -29.18 -33.05 -20.51
#